data_AF-A0A4R4L411-F1
#
_entry.id   AF-A0A4R4L411-F1
#
_cell.length_a   1.000
_cell.length_b   1.000
_cell.length_c   1.000
_cell.angle_alpha   90.00
_cell.angle_beta   90.00
_cell.angle_gamma   90.00
#
_symmetry.space_group_name_H-M   'P 1'
#
loop_
_entity.id
_entity.type
_entity.pdbx_description
1 polymer ?
#
loop_
_entity_poly.entity_id
_entity_poly.type
_entity_poly.pdbx_seq_one_letter_code
_entity_poly.pdbx_strand_id
1 'polypeptide(L)'
;MSRRAPADDFDDAGLGVSPPKEWAAGVPGVTAALRQSYDQMGVRRTALTLLRVNQKQGFDCPGCAWPEGDHRHVAEFCENGAKAVAEEATTRRITREFFARHSVSELAERSDHWLGQQGRLTEPMLKRAGSEHYEPVSWDEAFRLLASELTALESPDEAVFYTSGRTSNEAAFAYQLFVRAFGTNNLPDCSNMCHESSGSALSETIGIGKGSVLLDDLYRADLIFVVGQNPGTNHPRMLSALERAKKEGARIVAVNPLPEAGLMRFKNPQRTSGIAGKGTVLADRFLQIRLNGDLALFQALNRMLLESDAPDAVDRGFLDAHTHGFDAFEKHVLGLDWDDVLEATGLTREEIAAALDDVLGAKKIIVCWAMGLTQHRNSVPTIREIVNFLLLRGNIGRPGAGVCPVRGHSNVQGDRTMGIWEKPKPEFLDALAAEFGFEPPREHGLDTVDAIRAMRDGRAKVFFGMGGNFVRATPDSAVTEAALRSCRLTAQVSTKLNRSHAVAGETALILPTLGRTERDVQGSGPQFVSVEDSMGMVHASRGRLAPASPHLLSEVSIVCRLARAVLPDSGIAWDAMERDYDVIRDHVSRVVPGFERYNARVRERGGFTLPHAPRDERRFPTATGKANLTVNELEVLRVPEGRLLLQTVRSHDQYNTTIYGLDDRYRGIKAGRRVVFVNPSDLAALGLDDGAMVDLVSEWADGVERRAPSFRVVPYPTARGCAAAYFPETNVLVPLDSTAEISNTPTSKSVVVRLEPAG
;
A
#
# COMPACT_ATOMS: atom_id res chain seq x y z
N MET A 1 -20.74 -9.41 25.12
CA MET A 1 -19.28 -9.60 25.38
C MET A 1 -18.60 -9.87 24.05
N SER A 2 -17.32 -9.53 23.89
CA SER A 2 -16.54 -9.88 22.68
C SER A 2 -16.37 -11.40 22.57
N ARG A 3 -16.21 -11.92 21.36
CA ARG A 3 -15.91 -13.35 21.14
C ARG A 3 -14.49 -13.67 21.61
N ARG A 4 -14.28 -14.86 22.18
CA ARG A 4 -12.94 -15.38 22.53
C ARG A 4 -12.06 -15.50 21.27
N ALA A 5 -10.74 -15.45 21.47
CA ALA A 5 -9.77 -15.75 20.41
C ALA A 5 -9.99 -17.18 19.87
N PRO A 6 -9.70 -17.44 18.58
CA PRO A 6 -9.72 -18.80 18.06
C PRO A 6 -8.67 -19.66 18.76
N ALA A 7 -9.04 -20.89 19.12
CA ALA A 7 -8.12 -21.87 19.71
C ALA A 7 -7.25 -22.50 18.62
N ASP A 8 -7.87 -22.89 17.50
CA ASP A 8 -7.24 -23.62 16.41
C ASP A 8 -7.12 -22.77 15.14
N ASP A 9 -6.19 -23.17 14.26
CA ASP A 9 -6.09 -22.64 12.92
C ASP A 9 -7.32 -22.99 12.08
N PHE A 10 -7.50 -22.24 10.99
CA PHE A 10 -8.45 -22.64 9.98
C PHE A 10 -7.81 -23.66 9.03
N ASP A 11 -8.64 -24.51 8.44
CA ASP A 11 -8.28 -25.28 7.26
C ASP A 11 -9.17 -24.86 6.08
N ASP A 12 -8.72 -25.18 4.87
CA ASP A 12 -9.49 -24.94 3.63
C ASP A 12 -10.49 -26.08 3.34
N ALA A 13 -10.71 -27.03 4.26
CA ALA A 13 -11.60 -28.18 4.02
C ALA A 13 -13.07 -27.75 3.85
N GLY A 14 -13.44 -26.64 4.49
CA GLY A 14 -14.76 -26.00 4.37
C GLY A 14 -14.92 -25.04 3.19
N LEU A 15 -13.92 -24.94 2.29
CA LEU A 15 -13.92 -23.92 1.24
C LEU A 15 -15.12 -24.08 0.29
N GLY A 16 -15.97 -23.06 0.29
CA GLY A 16 -17.13 -22.95 -0.60
C GLY A 16 -16.88 -21.98 -1.75
N VAL A 17 -17.29 -22.37 -2.96
CA VAL A 17 -17.24 -21.53 -4.17
C VAL A 17 -18.65 -21.23 -4.63
N SER A 18 -18.89 -19.98 -4.99
CA SER A 18 -20.15 -19.49 -5.58
C SER A 18 -19.86 -18.50 -6.70
N PRO A 19 -20.82 -18.21 -7.58
CA PRO A 19 -20.59 -17.24 -8.65
C PRO A 19 -20.18 -15.85 -8.13
N PRO A 20 -19.29 -15.13 -8.83
CA PRO A 20 -18.87 -13.79 -8.45
C PRO A 20 -20.04 -12.80 -8.42
N LYS A 21 -19.91 -11.76 -7.61
CA LYS A 21 -20.92 -10.69 -7.52
C LYS A 21 -20.68 -9.63 -8.59
N GLU A 22 -21.77 -9.10 -9.13
CA GLU A 22 -21.73 -7.98 -10.07
C GLU A 22 -21.86 -6.60 -9.39
N TRP A 23 -21.80 -6.54 -8.05
CA TRP A 23 -21.96 -5.30 -7.30
C TRP A 23 -21.26 -5.34 -5.95
N ALA A 24 -20.78 -4.17 -5.51
CA ALA A 24 -20.11 -3.98 -4.22
C ALA A 24 -20.97 -3.26 -3.17
N ALA A 25 -20.60 -3.46 -1.89
CA ALA A 25 -21.20 -2.91 -0.67
C ALA A 25 -22.59 -3.47 -0.29
N GLY A 26 -23.61 -2.61 -0.12
CA GLY A 26 -24.99 -2.92 0.29
C GLY A 26 -25.19 -3.43 1.73
N VAL A 27 -26.42 -3.84 2.05
CA VAL A 27 -26.81 -4.35 3.39
C VAL A 27 -25.91 -5.47 3.89
N PRO A 28 -25.50 -6.48 3.09
CA PRO A 28 -24.59 -7.52 3.55
C PRO A 28 -23.24 -6.98 4.05
N GLY A 29 -22.71 -5.92 3.41
CA GLY A 29 -21.45 -5.31 3.84
C GLY A 29 -21.56 -4.58 5.18
N VAL A 30 -22.69 -3.92 5.45
CA VAL A 30 -22.97 -3.30 6.75
C VAL A 30 -23.08 -4.37 7.85
N THR A 31 -23.80 -5.45 7.59
CA THR A 31 -23.98 -6.55 8.55
C THR A 31 -22.65 -7.22 8.89
N ALA A 32 -21.80 -7.48 7.90
CA ALA A 32 -20.47 -8.06 8.11
C ALA A 32 -19.56 -7.13 8.94
N ALA A 33 -19.50 -5.85 8.60
CA ALA A 33 -18.73 -4.84 9.35
C ALA A 33 -19.16 -4.76 10.82
N LEU A 34 -20.47 -4.72 11.08
CA LEU A 34 -21.02 -4.66 12.44
C LEU A 34 -20.74 -5.95 13.22
N ARG A 35 -20.95 -7.13 12.61
CA ARG A 35 -20.68 -8.43 13.24
C ARG A 35 -19.24 -8.52 13.71
N GLN A 36 -18.29 -8.27 12.82
CA GLN A 36 -16.87 -8.33 13.18
C GLN A 36 -16.50 -7.29 14.25
N SER A 37 -17.06 -6.08 14.15
CA SER A 37 -16.85 -5.03 15.16
C SER A 37 -17.35 -5.49 16.54
N TYR A 38 -18.52 -6.11 16.62
CA TYR A 38 -19.04 -6.66 17.87
C TYR A 38 -18.20 -7.82 18.40
N ASP A 39 -17.74 -8.71 17.52
CA ASP A 39 -16.92 -9.86 17.90
C ASP A 39 -15.56 -9.43 18.50
N GLN A 40 -14.98 -8.33 18.00
CA GLN A 40 -13.69 -7.80 18.46
C GLN A 40 -13.82 -6.82 19.64
N MET A 41 -14.75 -5.87 19.58
CA MET A 41 -14.80 -4.73 20.51
C MET A 41 -15.95 -4.82 21.52
N GLY A 42 -16.99 -5.61 21.24
CA GLY A 42 -18.27 -5.56 21.96
C GLY A 42 -19.09 -4.29 21.68
N VAL A 43 -20.39 -4.33 22.03
CA VAL A 43 -21.41 -3.33 21.62
C VAL A 43 -21.03 -1.89 21.94
N ARG A 44 -20.68 -1.59 23.21
CA ARG A 44 -20.41 -0.21 23.65
C ARG A 44 -19.20 0.39 22.93
N ARG A 45 -18.10 -0.37 22.80
CA ARG A 45 -16.88 0.13 22.16
C ARG A 45 -17.07 0.25 20.65
N THR A 46 -17.78 -0.68 20.01
CA THR A 46 -18.18 -0.54 18.59
C THR A 46 -18.87 0.80 18.32
N ALA A 47 -19.91 1.13 19.09
CA ALA A 47 -20.64 2.39 18.90
C ALA A 47 -19.76 3.62 19.10
N LEU A 48 -18.96 3.66 20.17
CA LEU A 48 -18.06 4.78 20.47
C LEU A 48 -16.97 4.98 19.44
N THR A 49 -16.43 3.89 18.90
CA THR A 49 -15.30 3.93 17.99
C THR A 49 -15.76 4.26 16.57
N LEU A 50 -16.78 3.56 16.04
CA LEU A 50 -17.25 3.76 14.66
C LEU A 50 -17.83 5.16 14.41
N LEU A 51 -18.46 5.80 15.40
CA LEU A 51 -18.94 7.18 15.29
C LEU A 51 -17.82 8.24 15.22
N ARG A 52 -16.56 7.85 15.47
CA ARG A 52 -15.40 8.76 15.50
C ARG A 52 -14.40 8.53 14.38
N VAL A 53 -14.48 7.40 13.68
CA VAL A 53 -13.61 7.09 12.54
C VAL A 53 -13.78 8.15 11.46
N ASN A 54 -12.66 8.69 10.97
CA ASN A 54 -12.58 9.70 9.91
C ASN A 54 -13.42 10.94 10.19
N GLN A 55 -13.66 11.29 11.46
CA GLN A 55 -14.33 12.53 11.84
C GLN A 55 -13.30 13.63 12.16
N LYS A 56 -13.67 14.89 11.98
CA LYS A 56 -12.77 16.06 12.16
C LYS A 56 -12.15 16.16 13.55
N GLN A 57 -12.84 15.66 14.58
CA GLN A 57 -12.35 15.64 15.98
C GLN A 57 -12.09 14.20 16.48
N GLY A 58 -12.03 13.24 15.55
CA GLY A 58 -11.81 11.83 15.79
C GLY A 58 -10.41 11.40 15.38
N PHE A 59 -10.31 10.18 14.87
CA PHE A 59 -9.05 9.61 14.39
C PHE A 59 -9.22 9.15 12.94
N ASP A 60 -8.13 9.22 12.20
CA ASP A 60 -8.05 8.73 10.83
C ASP A 60 -8.01 7.19 10.81
N CYS A 61 -8.70 6.57 9.86
CA CYS A 61 -8.72 5.12 9.71
C CYS A 61 -7.28 4.59 9.51
N PRO A 62 -6.78 3.67 10.36
CA PRO A 62 -5.42 3.15 10.21
C PRO A 62 -5.20 2.35 8.93
N GLY A 63 -6.29 1.99 8.22
CA GLY A 63 -6.26 1.28 6.96
C GLY A 63 -5.88 2.17 5.76
N CYS A 64 -6.83 2.93 5.22
CA CYS A 64 -6.77 3.43 3.84
C CYS A 64 -6.46 4.94 3.77
N ALA A 65 -5.58 5.38 2.85
CA ALA A 65 -5.26 6.80 2.61
C ALA A 65 -6.20 7.52 1.63
N TRP A 66 -7.43 7.02 1.42
CA TRP A 66 -8.39 7.73 0.58
C TRP A 66 -8.83 9.03 1.28
N PRO A 67 -8.91 10.19 0.61
CA PRO A 67 -9.26 11.47 1.25
C PRO A 67 -10.69 11.50 1.82
N GLU A 68 -10.92 12.38 2.80
CA GLU A 68 -12.27 12.75 3.23
C GLU A 68 -12.72 14.10 2.63
N GLY A 69 -14.00 14.19 2.28
CA GLY A 69 -14.61 15.45 1.87
C GLY A 69 -14.89 16.40 3.04
N ASP A 70 -15.16 17.66 2.71
CA ASP A 70 -15.49 18.71 3.68
C ASP A 70 -16.78 18.46 4.47
N HIS A 71 -17.76 17.82 3.82
CA HIS A 71 -19.01 17.37 4.41
C HIS A 71 -18.88 15.89 4.80
N ARG A 72 -18.67 15.65 6.09
CA ARG A 72 -18.51 14.30 6.66
C ARG A 72 -19.83 13.79 7.20
N HIS A 73 -20.28 12.64 6.70
CA HIS A 73 -21.41 11.88 7.21
C HIS A 73 -21.12 11.35 8.63
N VAL A 74 -22.17 10.94 9.35
CA VAL A 74 -22.01 10.38 10.72
C VAL A 74 -21.30 9.01 10.71
N ALA A 75 -21.34 8.32 9.57
CA ALA A 75 -20.69 7.04 9.32
C ALA A 75 -19.69 7.15 8.16
N GLU A 76 -18.60 7.89 8.35
CA GLU A 76 -17.51 8.06 7.38
C GLU A 76 -16.52 6.89 7.38
N PHE A 77 -17.00 5.65 7.36
CA PHE A 77 -16.13 4.48 7.24
C PHE A 77 -16.69 3.49 6.23
N CYS A 78 -15.79 2.82 5.52
CA CYS A 78 -16.15 1.66 4.71
C CYS A 78 -16.13 0.38 5.56
N GLU A 79 -16.66 -0.71 5.00
CA GLU A 79 -16.63 -2.03 5.64
C GLU A 79 -15.20 -2.40 6.09
N ASN A 80 -14.21 -2.34 5.20
CA ASN A 80 -12.82 -2.67 5.54
C ASN A 80 -12.19 -1.68 6.53
N GLY A 81 -12.63 -0.42 6.55
CA GLY A 81 -12.23 0.55 7.57
C GLY A 81 -12.76 0.18 8.96
N ALA A 82 -14.03 -0.24 9.05
CA ALA A 82 -14.58 -0.74 10.31
C ALA A 82 -13.84 -1.98 10.81
N LYS A 83 -13.47 -2.90 9.91
CA LYS A 83 -12.69 -4.11 10.25
C LYS A 83 -11.29 -3.75 10.77
N ALA A 84 -10.60 -2.83 10.12
CA ALA A 84 -9.28 -2.34 10.56
C ALA A 84 -9.33 -1.74 11.97
N VAL A 85 -10.36 -0.93 12.22
CA VAL A 85 -10.60 -0.30 13.51
C VAL A 85 -10.98 -1.32 14.57
N ALA A 86 -11.83 -2.29 14.23
CA ALA A 86 -12.21 -3.39 15.13
C ALA A 86 -11.00 -4.23 15.54
N GLU A 87 -10.11 -4.51 14.59
CA GLU A 87 -8.90 -5.28 14.79
C GLU A 87 -7.95 -4.59 15.77
N GLU A 88 -7.74 -3.27 15.64
CA GLU A 88 -6.88 -2.48 16.53
C GLU A 88 -7.53 -2.22 17.91
N ALA A 89 -8.83 -1.92 17.94
CA ALA A 89 -9.55 -1.56 19.17
C ALA A 89 -10.12 -2.78 19.93
N THR A 90 -9.76 -4.00 19.51
CA THR A 90 -10.18 -5.27 20.12
C THR A 90 -9.99 -5.28 21.64
N THR A 91 -10.86 -6.00 22.34
CA THR A 91 -10.77 -6.22 23.79
C THR A 91 -9.92 -7.44 24.16
N ARG A 92 -9.48 -8.23 23.17
CA ARG A 92 -8.57 -9.38 23.38
C ARG A 92 -7.16 -8.90 23.72
N ARG A 93 -6.45 -9.66 24.56
CA ARG A 93 -5.11 -9.32 25.08
C ARG A 93 -4.17 -10.51 24.97
N ILE A 94 -2.95 -10.23 24.54
CA ILE A 94 -1.81 -11.13 24.56
C ILE A 94 -0.93 -10.69 25.72
N THR A 95 -0.82 -11.52 26.75
CA THR A 95 -0.09 -11.27 28.00
C THR A 95 1.16 -12.14 28.07
N ARG A 96 2.03 -11.93 29.06
CA ARG A 96 3.19 -12.81 29.32
C ARG A 96 2.83 -14.29 29.41
N GLU A 97 1.66 -14.66 29.95
CA GLU A 97 1.21 -16.05 30.04
C GLU A 97 0.88 -16.68 28.68
N PHE A 98 0.60 -15.87 27.65
CA PHE A 98 0.49 -16.37 26.28
C PHE A 98 1.86 -16.81 25.77
N PHE A 99 2.88 -15.96 25.94
CA PHE A 99 4.24 -16.24 25.48
C PHE A 99 4.95 -17.33 26.29
N ALA A 100 4.61 -17.48 27.57
CA ALA A 100 5.08 -18.62 28.38
C ALA A 100 4.47 -19.96 27.92
N ARG A 101 3.28 -19.95 27.31
CA ARG A 101 2.60 -21.16 26.82
C ARG A 101 2.93 -21.52 25.38
N HIS A 102 3.31 -20.54 24.57
CA HIS A 102 3.57 -20.72 23.15
C HIS A 102 5.03 -20.43 22.83
N SER A 103 5.75 -21.43 22.33
CA SER A 103 7.11 -21.23 21.85
C SER A 103 7.10 -20.43 20.55
N VAL A 104 8.24 -19.82 20.20
CA VAL A 104 8.41 -19.11 18.93
C VAL A 104 8.25 -20.07 17.74
N SER A 105 8.75 -21.29 17.87
CA SER A 105 8.61 -22.38 16.90
C SER A 105 7.14 -22.75 16.67
N GLU A 106 6.35 -22.94 17.74
CA GLU A 106 4.91 -23.20 17.62
C GLU A 106 4.17 -22.03 16.95
N LEU A 107 4.50 -20.78 17.31
CA LEU A 107 3.91 -19.60 16.66
C LEU A 107 4.25 -19.53 15.17
N ALA A 108 5.41 -20.02 14.76
CA ALA A 108 5.84 -20.04 13.36
C ALA A 108 5.05 -21.05 12.51
N GLU A 109 4.39 -22.04 13.12
CA GLU A 109 3.53 -23.01 12.41
C GLU A 109 2.09 -22.53 12.27
N ARG A 110 1.65 -21.58 13.11
CA ARG A 110 0.28 -21.02 13.07
C ARG A 110 0.03 -20.21 11.80
N SER A 111 -1.22 -20.11 11.37
CA SER A 111 -1.61 -19.25 10.24
C SER A 111 -1.51 -17.76 10.59
N ASP A 112 -1.32 -16.89 9.58
CA ASP A 112 -1.30 -15.44 9.80
C ASP A 112 -2.64 -14.90 10.32
N HIS A 113 -3.74 -15.54 9.93
CA HIS A 113 -5.06 -15.27 10.49
C HIS A 113 -5.09 -15.57 11.99
N TRP A 114 -4.66 -16.77 12.41
CA TRP A 114 -4.65 -17.13 13.83
C TRP A 114 -3.79 -16.19 14.65
N LEU A 115 -2.57 -15.88 14.19
CA LEU A 115 -1.65 -14.95 14.86
C LEU A 115 -2.29 -13.58 15.09
N GLY A 116 -2.88 -13.01 14.03
CA GLY A 116 -3.55 -11.71 14.11
C GLY A 116 -4.76 -11.72 15.07
N GLN A 117 -5.48 -12.84 15.16
CA GLN A 117 -6.72 -12.93 15.94
C GLN A 117 -6.53 -13.10 17.46
N GLN A 118 -5.30 -13.28 17.95
CA GLN A 118 -5.01 -13.51 19.38
C GLN A 118 -5.23 -12.27 20.26
N GLY A 119 -5.06 -11.05 19.74
CA GLY A 119 -5.40 -9.81 20.45
C GLY A 119 -4.30 -8.74 20.42
N ARG A 120 -4.42 -7.74 21.31
CA ARG A 120 -3.42 -6.67 21.48
C ARG A 120 -2.25 -7.13 22.33
N LEU A 121 -1.03 -6.82 21.88
CA LEU A 121 0.18 -6.94 22.70
C LEU A 121 0.10 -5.94 23.87
N THR A 122 0.59 -6.33 25.05
CA THR A 122 0.35 -5.57 26.29
C THR A 122 1.59 -5.09 27.03
N GLU A 123 2.73 -5.74 26.87
CA GLU A 123 3.98 -5.36 27.53
C GLU A 123 5.19 -5.84 26.70
N PRO A 124 6.36 -5.18 26.81
CA PRO A 124 7.54 -5.58 26.05
C PRO A 124 7.97 -7.02 26.34
N MET A 125 8.37 -7.72 25.28
CA MET A 125 8.79 -9.11 25.34
C MET A 125 10.16 -9.28 24.69
N LEU A 126 10.98 -10.16 25.26
CA LEU A 126 12.32 -10.49 24.80
C LEU A 126 12.48 -11.99 24.60
N LYS A 127 12.96 -12.40 23.43
CA LYS A 127 13.53 -13.72 23.21
C LYS A 127 15.04 -13.57 23.24
N ARG A 128 15.70 -14.21 24.21
CA ARG A 128 17.17 -14.26 24.25
C ARG A 128 17.72 -15.31 23.28
N ALA A 129 18.99 -15.18 22.92
CA ALA A 129 19.71 -16.21 22.16
C ALA A 129 19.54 -17.60 22.81
N GLY A 130 19.20 -18.60 22.01
CA GLY A 130 18.94 -19.98 22.46
C GLY A 130 17.63 -20.20 23.22
N SER A 131 16.81 -19.18 23.47
CA SER A 131 15.50 -19.34 24.10
C SER A 131 14.44 -19.73 23.07
N GLU A 132 13.59 -20.70 23.43
CA GLU A 132 12.40 -21.08 22.65
C GLU A 132 11.19 -20.17 22.91
N HIS A 133 11.23 -19.36 23.98
CA HIS A 133 10.11 -18.52 24.41
C HIS A 133 10.50 -17.05 24.55
N TYR A 134 9.49 -16.20 24.41
CA TYR A 134 9.55 -14.80 24.80
C TYR A 134 9.27 -14.65 26.30
N GLU A 135 10.08 -13.85 27.00
CA GLU A 135 9.91 -13.48 28.40
C GLU A 135 9.63 -11.97 28.54
N PRO A 136 8.86 -11.53 29.55
CA PRO A 136 8.59 -10.11 29.75
C PRO A 136 9.88 -9.35 30.08
N VAL A 137 10.04 -8.17 29.50
CA VAL A 137 11.20 -7.30 29.72
C VAL A 137 10.74 -5.88 30.05
N SER A 138 11.53 -5.15 30.86
CA SER A 138 11.26 -3.73 31.10
C SER A 138 11.61 -2.88 29.88
N TRP A 139 10.96 -1.71 29.73
CA TRP A 139 11.33 -0.76 28.67
C TRP A 139 12.81 -0.32 28.77
N ASP A 140 13.29 -0.03 29.98
CA ASP A 140 14.68 0.41 30.17
C ASP A 140 15.69 -0.68 29.81
N GLU A 141 15.39 -1.95 30.10
CA GLU A 141 16.23 -3.07 29.66
C GLU A 141 16.15 -3.28 28.15
N ALA A 142 14.96 -3.18 27.54
CA ALA A 142 14.80 -3.28 26.09
C ALA A 142 15.59 -2.19 25.34
N PHE A 143 15.52 -0.93 25.80
CA PHE A 143 16.29 0.17 25.20
C PHE A 143 17.79 0.00 25.41
N ARG A 144 18.23 -0.47 26.58
CA ARG A 144 19.66 -0.74 26.84
C ARG A 144 20.19 -1.85 25.95
N LEU A 145 19.41 -2.91 25.74
CA LEU A 145 19.77 -4.00 24.83
C LEU A 145 19.87 -3.50 23.39
N LEU A 146 18.88 -2.76 22.90
CA LEU A 146 18.90 -2.16 21.56
C LEU A 146 20.11 -1.24 21.38
N ALA A 147 20.38 -0.37 22.34
CA ALA A 147 21.52 0.53 22.31
C ALA A 147 22.85 -0.24 22.28
N SER A 148 22.98 -1.28 23.12
CA SER A 148 24.16 -2.15 23.14
C SER A 148 24.40 -2.84 21.79
N GLU A 149 23.37 -3.40 21.17
CA GLU A 149 23.53 -4.10 19.89
C GLU A 149 23.84 -3.14 18.74
N LEU A 150 23.17 -1.96 18.71
CA LEU A 150 23.40 -0.96 17.66
C LEU A 150 24.79 -0.32 17.77
N THR A 151 25.25 0.00 18.98
CA THR A 151 26.58 0.62 19.19
C THR A 151 27.73 -0.38 19.04
N ALA A 152 27.46 -1.68 19.06
CA ALA A 152 28.44 -2.75 18.84
C ALA A 152 28.61 -3.12 17.35
N LEU A 153 27.88 -2.49 16.42
CA LEU A 153 28.05 -2.71 14.99
C LEU A 153 29.36 -2.12 14.49
N GLU A 154 29.96 -2.74 13.46
CA GLU A 154 31.19 -2.22 12.85
C GLU A 154 30.91 -1.00 11.95
N SER A 155 29.69 -0.92 11.44
CA SER A 155 29.16 0.22 10.67
C SER A 155 27.67 0.40 10.98
N PRO A 156 27.16 1.65 11.02
CA PRO A 156 25.71 1.90 11.09
C PRO A 156 24.91 1.23 9.97
N ASP A 157 25.53 0.99 8.80
CA ASP A 157 24.89 0.33 7.65
C ASP A 157 24.66 -1.17 7.85
N GLU A 158 25.13 -1.75 8.96
CA GLU A 158 24.76 -3.12 9.36
C GLU A 158 23.38 -3.18 10.04
N ALA A 159 22.69 -2.05 10.20
CA ALA A 159 21.33 -1.96 10.71
C ALA A 159 20.33 -1.57 9.61
N VAL A 160 19.13 -2.15 9.66
CA VAL A 160 18.00 -1.84 8.77
C VAL A 160 16.82 -1.34 9.60
N PHE A 161 16.26 -0.20 9.21
CA PHE A 161 15.19 0.50 9.93
C PHE A 161 13.92 0.57 9.08
N TYR A 162 13.18 -0.53 9.01
CA TYR A 162 11.96 -0.63 8.19
C TYR A 162 10.80 0.19 8.74
N THR A 163 10.00 0.80 7.86
CA THR A 163 8.79 1.56 8.23
C THR A 163 7.55 1.10 7.48
N SER A 164 6.47 0.85 8.22
CA SER A 164 5.15 0.60 7.64
C SER A 164 4.39 1.91 7.36
N GLY A 165 3.55 1.92 6.32
CA GLY A 165 2.78 3.10 5.89
C GLY A 165 1.69 3.59 6.87
N ARG A 166 1.70 3.12 8.12
CA ARG A 166 0.75 3.49 9.18
C ARG A 166 1.38 4.40 10.23
N THR A 167 2.70 4.52 10.25
CA THR A 167 3.41 5.41 11.16
C THR A 167 2.93 6.83 10.93
N SER A 168 2.82 7.62 12.00
CA SER A 168 2.35 9.02 11.88
C SER A 168 3.45 9.95 11.40
N ASN A 169 3.09 11.16 10.94
CA ASN A 169 4.09 12.13 10.49
C ASN A 169 5.11 12.48 11.59
N GLU A 170 4.65 12.68 12.83
CA GLU A 170 5.54 13.03 13.94
C GLU A 170 6.48 11.86 14.30
N ALA A 171 5.96 10.62 14.31
CA ALA A 171 6.78 9.44 14.55
C ALA A 171 7.76 9.18 13.40
N ALA A 172 7.34 9.34 12.15
CA ALA A 172 8.17 9.16 10.96
C ALA A 172 9.32 10.18 10.93
N PHE A 173 9.04 11.46 11.21
CA PHE A 173 10.08 12.48 11.27
C PHE A 173 11.10 12.21 12.38
N ALA A 174 10.64 11.86 13.58
CA ALA A 174 11.54 11.51 14.69
C ALA A 174 12.36 10.26 14.37
N TYR A 175 11.76 9.27 13.71
CA TYR A 175 12.41 8.01 13.38
C TYR A 175 13.50 8.19 12.34
N GLN A 176 13.23 8.90 11.23
CA GLN A 176 14.26 9.16 10.23
C GLN A 176 15.39 10.01 10.79
N LEU A 177 15.08 10.96 11.68
CA LEU A 177 16.08 11.81 12.32
C LEU A 177 17.01 10.95 13.19
N PHE A 178 16.44 10.05 13.98
CA PHE A 178 17.21 9.11 14.80
C PHE A 178 18.13 8.24 13.94
N VAL A 179 17.60 7.64 12.87
CA VAL A 179 18.36 6.72 12.01
C VAL A 179 19.50 7.43 11.30
N ARG A 180 19.29 8.66 10.81
CA ARG A 180 20.34 9.46 10.18
C ARG A 180 21.36 10.01 11.18
N ALA A 181 20.93 10.37 12.39
CA ALA A 181 21.85 10.74 13.46
C ALA A 181 22.67 9.53 13.96
N PHE A 182 22.13 8.31 13.86
CA PHE A 182 22.86 7.06 14.08
C PHE A 182 23.89 6.78 12.96
N GLY A 183 23.66 7.30 11.75
CA GLY A 183 24.67 7.37 10.69
C GLY A 183 24.38 6.53 9.45
N THR A 184 23.14 6.07 9.24
CA THR A 184 22.75 5.32 8.03
C THR A 184 21.53 5.90 7.32
N ASN A 185 21.39 5.61 6.02
CA ASN A 185 20.17 5.85 5.23
C ASN A 185 19.35 4.56 5.00
N ASN A 186 19.64 3.45 5.67
CA ASN A 186 18.91 2.19 5.56
C ASN A 186 17.49 2.27 6.12
N LEU A 187 16.62 2.95 5.38
CA LEU A 187 15.22 3.27 5.70
C LEU A 187 14.28 2.66 4.65
N PRO A 188 14.24 1.32 4.49
CA PRO A 188 13.28 0.71 3.60
C PRO A 188 11.86 0.93 4.13
N ASP A 189 10.89 1.05 3.23
CA ASP A 189 9.51 1.29 3.62
C ASP A 189 8.53 0.51 2.75
N CYS A 190 7.27 0.51 3.18
CA CYS A 190 6.23 -0.19 2.42
C CYS A 190 5.97 0.41 1.03
N SER A 191 6.41 1.64 0.73
CA SER A 191 6.30 2.24 -0.60
C SER A 191 7.23 1.55 -1.60
N ASN A 192 8.42 1.08 -1.18
CA ASN A 192 9.32 0.30 -2.05
C ASN A 192 8.60 -0.90 -2.69
N MET A 193 7.66 -1.52 -1.95
CA MET A 193 6.87 -2.68 -2.40
C MET A 193 5.59 -2.31 -3.15
N CYS A 194 5.22 -1.04 -3.19
CA CYS A 194 3.89 -0.59 -3.57
C CYS A 194 3.96 0.41 -4.72
N HIS A 195 4.51 1.59 -4.44
CA HIS A 195 4.21 2.80 -5.19
C HIS A 195 5.46 3.61 -5.52
N GLU A 196 6.65 3.04 -5.26
CA GLU A 196 7.95 3.55 -5.72
C GLU A 196 7.95 3.77 -7.22
N SER A 197 7.45 2.81 -8.01
CA SER A 197 7.30 2.95 -9.47
C SER A 197 6.50 4.19 -9.88
N SER A 198 5.44 4.56 -9.15
CA SER A 198 4.72 5.82 -9.38
C SER A 198 5.60 7.02 -9.05
N GLY A 199 6.33 6.97 -7.94
CA GLY A 199 7.22 8.04 -7.50
C GLY A 199 8.33 8.32 -8.51
N SER A 200 9.01 7.27 -9.00
CA SER A 200 10.07 7.36 -10.01
C SER A 200 9.54 7.96 -11.32
N ALA A 201 8.43 7.42 -11.85
CA ALA A 201 7.85 7.90 -13.11
C ALA A 201 7.39 9.36 -13.05
N LEU A 202 6.69 9.75 -11.99
CA LEU A 202 6.13 11.10 -11.85
C LEU A 202 7.20 12.14 -11.52
N SER A 203 8.24 11.78 -10.77
CA SER A 203 9.35 12.70 -10.48
C SER A 203 10.10 13.10 -11.74
N GLU A 204 10.28 12.18 -12.68
CA GLU A 204 10.93 12.48 -13.96
C GLU A 204 10.01 13.22 -14.94
N THR A 205 8.75 12.82 -15.02
CA THR A 205 7.83 13.34 -16.05
C THR A 205 7.22 14.68 -15.67
N ILE A 206 6.88 14.89 -14.39
CA ILE A 206 6.23 16.12 -13.91
C ILE A 206 6.93 16.77 -12.72
N GLY A 207 8.03 16.21 -12.21
CA GLY A 207 8.85 16.81 -11.15
C GLY A 207 8.39 16.51 -9.72
N ILE A 208 7.21 15.89 -9.55
CA ILE A 208 6.65 15.57 -8.23
C ILE A 208 6.12 14.14 -8.22
N GLY A 209 6.65 13.30 -7.32
CA GLY A 209 6.26 11.90 -7.14
C GLY A 209 4.88 11.64 -6.51
N LYS A 210 3.93 12.57 -6.62
CA LYS A 210 2.61 12.54 -5.93
C LYS A 210 1.46 12.71 -6.94
N GLY A 211 0.25 12.39 -6.50
CA GLY A 211 -0.95 12.65 -7.30
C GLY A 211 -1.18 14.14 -7.52
N SER A 212 -1.72 14.49 -8.69
CA SER A 212 -1.93 15.87 -9.11
C SER A 212 -3.40 16.30 -9.03
N VAL A 213 -4.26 15.49 -8.40
CA VAL A 213 -5.71 15.74 -8.30
C VAL A 213 -6.14 15.81 -6.84
N LEU A 214 -7.22 16.54 -6.59
CA LEU A 214 -7.95 16.54 -5.33
C LEU A 214 -9.22 15.71 -5.44
N LEU A 215 -9.86 15.40 -4.31
CA LEU A 215 -11.13 14.68 -4.30
C LEU A 215 -12.22 15.41 -5.12
N ASP A 216 -12.25 16.73 -5.07
CA ASP A 216 -13.21 17.54 -5.82
C ASP A 216 -12.98 17.51 -7.34
N ASP A 217 -11.76 17.22 -7.80
CA ASP A 217 -11.48 17.05 -9.22
C ASP A 217 -12.18 15.81 -9.78
N LEU A 218 -12.31 14.72 -8.99
CA LEU A 218 -13.07 13.55 -9.42
C LEU A 218 -14.53 13.89 -9.73
N TYR A 219 -15.13 14.85 -9.02
CA TYR A 219 -16.51 15.27 -9.27
C TYR A 219 -16.66 16.18 -10.48
N ARG A 220 -15.54 16.75 -10.95
CA ARG A 220 -15.48 17.66 -12.10
C ARG A 220 -14.98 16.98 -13.37
N ALA A 221 -14.48 15.75 -13.30
CA ALA A 221 -13.98 15.02 -14.46
C ALA A 221 -15.12 14.70 -15.45
N ASP A 222 -14.80 14.73 -16.74
CA ASP A 222 -15.69 14.23 -17.80
C ASP A 222 -15.48 12.72 -18.02
N LEU A 223 -14.23 12.27 -17.82
CA LEU A 223 -13.82 10.88 -17.99
C LEU A 223 -12.82 10.48 -16.91
N ILE A 224 -13.06 9.31 -16.31
CA ILE A 224 -12.18 8.72 -15.30
C ILE A 224 -11.75 7.34 -15.79
N PHE A 225 -10.45 7.14 -15.97
CA PHE A 225 -9.87 5.81 -16.10
C PHE A 225 -9.60 5.22 -14.71
N VAL A 226 -9.99 3.97 -14.50
CA VAL A 226 -9.66 3.19 -13.30
C VAL A 226 -8.86 1.98 -13.74
N VAL A 227 -7.53 2.06 -13.60
CA VAL A 227 -6.56 1.13 -14.22
C VAL A 227 -5.84 0.30 -13.16
N GLY A 228 -5.84 -1.03 -13.29
CA GLY A 228 -5.09 -1.91 -12.39
C GLY A 228 -5.51 -1.78 -10.91
N GLN A 229 -6.78 -1.45 -10.67
CA GLN A 229 -7.33 -1.18 -9.33
C GLN A 229 -8.64 -1.94 -9.09
N ASN A 230 -8.86 -2.32 -7.82
CA ASN A 230 -10.15 -2.81 -7.33
C ASN A 230 -10.68 -1.91 -6.20
N PRO A 231 -11.44 -0.85 -6.51
CA PRO A 231 -12.00 0.05 -5.50
C PRO A 231 -12.93 -0.67 -4.51
N GLY A 232 -13.61 -1.74 -4.94
CA GLY A 232 -14.53 -2.54 -4.13
C GLY A 232 -13.91 -3.09 -2.85
N THR A 233 -12.68 -3.56 -2.96
CA THR A 233 -11.94 -4.20 -1.86
C THR A 233 -10.89 -3.26 -1.27
N ASN A 234 -10.15 -2.55 -2.12
CA ASN A 234 -8.94 -1.83 -1.71
C ASN A 234 -9.22 -0.40 -1.22
N HIS A 235 -10.19 0.28 -1.84
CA HIS A 235 -10.51 1.68 -1.58
C HIS A 235 -12.03 1.92 -1.60
N PRO A 236 -12.85 1.25 -0.75
CA PRO A 236 -14.30 1.28 -0.96
C PRO A 236 -14.94 2.67 -0.81
N ARG A 237 -14.25 3.63 -0.16
CA ARG A 237 -14.68 5.04 -0.11
C ARG A 237 -14.63 5.71 -1.49
N MET A 238 -13.73 5.28 -2.38
CA MET A 238 -13.68 5.75 -3.77
C MET A 238 -14.96 5.45 -4.54
N LEU A 239 -15.68 4.36 -4.22
CA LEU A 239 -16.96 4.03 -4.87
C LEU A 239 -18.00 5.15 -4.73
N SER A 240 -18.02 5.84 -3.57
CA SER A 240 -18.91 6.97 -3.35
C SER A 240 -18.49 8.18 -4.18
N ALA A 241 -17.18 8.36 -4.39
CA ALA A 241 -16.66 9.43 -5.25
C ALA A 241 -16.98 9.17 -6.73
N LEU A 242 -16.79 7.94 -7.19
CA LEU A 242 -17.15 7.52 -8.55
C LEU A 242 -18.67 7.60 -8.78
N GLU A 243 -19.49 7.19 -7.82
CA GLU A 243 -20.95 7.37 -7.91
C GLU A 243 -21.34 8.84 -8.04
N ARG A 244 -20.68 9.75 -7.30
CA ARG A 244 -20.92 11.18 -7.43
C ARG A 244 -20.49 11.68 -8.81
N ALA A 245 -19.29 11.33 -9.28
CA ALA A 245 -18.82 11.69 -10.62
C ALA A 245 -19.81 11.25 -11.71
N LYS A 246 -20.33 10.01 -11.64
CA LYS A 246 -21.39 9.52 -12.54
C LYS A 246 -22.65 10.39 -12.54
N LYS A 247 -23.09 10.87 -11.36
CA LYS A 247 -24.26 11.76 -11.23
C LYS A 247 -24.00 13.14 -11.82
N GLU A 248 -22.76 13.61 -11.76
CA GLU A 248 -22.32 14.87 -12.39
C GLU A 248 -22.03 14.69 -13.91
N GLY A 249 -22.25 13.50 -14.46
CA GLY A 249 -22.15 13.22 -15.90
C GLY A 249 -20.83 12.58 -16.36
N ALA A 250 -19.92 12.24 -15.45
CA ALA A 250 -18.67 11.60 -15.82
C ALA A 250 -18.90 10.22 -16.47
N ARG A 251 -18.03 9.87 -17.42
CA ARG A 251 -17.87 8.50 -17.91
C ARG A 251 -16.72 7.81 -17.20
N ILE A 252 -16.79 6.49 -17.08
CA ILE A 252 -15.77 5.67 -16.43
C ILE A 252 -15.34 4.53 -17.35
N VAL A 253 -14.04 4.46 -17.62
CA VAL A 253 -13.38 3.34 -18.30
C VAL A 253 -12.59 2.55 -17.26
N ALA A 254 -12.99 1.31 -17.02
CA ALA A 254 -12.29 0.41 -16.11
C ALA A 254 -11.38 -0.51 -16.91
N VAL A 255 -10.11 -0.62 -16.52
CA VAL A 255 -9.08 -1.45 -17.17
C VAL A 255 -8.52 -2.42 -16.14
N ASN A 256 -8.88 -3.70 -16.27
CA ASN A 256 -8.49 -4.72 -15.30
C ASN A 256 -8.64 -6.14 -15.91
N PRO A 257 -7.74 -7.10 -15.62
CA PRO A 257 -7.94 -8.48 -16.07
C PRO A 257 -9.17 -9.17 -15.44
N LEU A 258 -9.58 -8.77 -14.23
CA LEU A 258 -10.76 -9.32 -13.55
C LEU A 258 -11.94 -8.32 -13.58
N PRO A 259 -13.16 -8.77 -13.89
CA PRO A 259 -14.37 -7.95 -13.80
C PRO A 259 -14.83 -7.79 -12.34
N GLU A 260 -14.08 -7.01 -11.57
CA GLU A 260 -14.31 -6.83 -10.14
C GLU A 260 -15.67 -6.16 -9.84
N ALA A 261 -16.38 -6.66 -8.82
CA ALA A 261 -17.71 -6.18 -8.44
C ALA A 261 -17.79 -4.65 -8.23
N GLY A 262 -16.71 -4.07 -7.66
CA GLY A 262 -16.59 -2.63 -7.40
C GLY A 262 -16.27 -1.78 -8.62
N LEU A 263 -15.94 -2.37 -9.77
CA LEU A 263 -15.80 -1.67 -11.06
C LEU A 263 -17.13 -1.63 -11.81
N MET A 264 -17.97 -2.66 -11.64
CA MET A 264 -19.22 -2.79 -12.37
C MET A 264 -20.35 -1.97 -11.76
N ARG A 265 -20.64 -2.16 -10.46
CA ARG A 265 -21.83 -1.55 -9.83
C ARG A 265 -21.65 -1.30 -8.35
N PHE A 266 -22.14 -0.15 -7.87
CA PHE A 266 -22.12 0.21 -6.46
C PHE A 266 -23.52 0.29 -5.86
N LYS A 267 -23.74 -0.40 -4.74
CA LYS A 267 -24.94 -0.27 -3.91
C LYS A 267 -24.60 0.52 -2.66
N ASN A 268 -24.76 1.84 -2.72
CA ASN A 268 -24.45 2.75 -1.63
C ASN A 268 -25.39 2.54 -0.42
N PRO A 269 -24.93 1.97 0.71
CA PRO A 269 -25.79 1.70 1.86
C PRO A 269 -26.24 2.98 2.59
N GLN A 270 -25.63 4.13 2.29
CA GLN A 270 -26.03 5.42 2.85
C GLN A 270 -27.21 6.07 2.08
N ARG A 271 -27.70 5.44 1.01
CA ARG A 271 -28.80 5.95 0.18
C ARG A 271 -29.89 4.88 0.03
N THR A 272 -31.15 5.32 -0.01
CA THR A 272 -32.31 4.42 -0.19
C THR A 272 -32.21 3.61 -1.49
N SER A 273 -31.68 4.21 -2.56
CA SER A 273 -31.43 3.53 -3.85
C SER A 273 -30.40 2.41 -3.78
N GLY A 274 -29.46 2.45 -2.84
CA GLY A 274 -28.50 1.36 -2.61
C GLY A 274 -28.97 0.31 -1.60
N ILE A 275 -29.97 0.64 -0.78
CA ILE A 275 -30.62 -0.31 0.15
C ILE A 275 -31.71 -1.11 -0.55
N ALA A 276 -32.59 -0.45 -1.33
CA ALA A 276 -33.78 -1.05 -1.93
C ALA A 276 -33.81 -0.98 -3.48
N GLY A 277 -32.82 -0.35 -4.12
CA GLY A 277 -32.76 -0.18 -5.58
C GLY A 277 -31.67 -1.01 -6.27
N LYS A 278 -31.50 -0.75 -7.58
CA LYS A 278 -30.52 -1.46 -8.44
C LYS A 278 -29.07 -1.05 -8.17
N GLY A 279 -28.83 0.10 -7.55
CA GLY A 279 -27.50 0.70 -7.40
C GLY A 279 -27.05 1.48 -8.65
N THR A 280 -25.85 2.04 -8.61
CA THR A 280 -25.26 2.85 -9.67
C THR A 280 -24.32 1.99 -10.51
N VAL A 281 -24.56 1.90 -11.83
CA VAL A 281 -23.59 1.33 -12.77
C VAL A 281 -22.39 2.29 -12.85
N LEU A 282 -21.19 1.76 -12.63
CA LEU A 282 -19.98 2.56 -12.56
C LEU A 282 -19.29 2.61 -13.92
N ALA A 283 -18.63 1.52 -14.33
CA ALA A 283 -17.97 1.45 -15.63
C ALA A 283 -18.98 1.55 -16.78
N ASP A 284 -18.79 2.53 -17.66
CA ASP A 284 -19.46 2.59 -18.96
C ASP A 284 -18.76 1.67 -19.96
N ARG A 285 -17.47 1.43 -19.74
CA ARG A 285 -16.63 0.53 -20.52
C ARG A 285 -15.72 -0.26 -19.60
N PHE A 286 -15.62 -1.56 -19.85
CA PHE A 286 -14.67 -2.43 -19.20
C PHE A 286 -13.72 -3.00 -20.26
N LEU A 287 -12.44 -2.69 -20.16
CA LEU A 287 -11.38 -3.24 -20.99
C LEU A 287 -10.71 -4.38 -20.22
N GLN A 288 -11.00 -5.62 -20.64
CA GLN A 288 -10.46 -6.82 -19.99
C GLN A 288 -9.02 -7.07 -20.45
N ILE A 289 -8.10 -6.27 -19.94
CA ILE A 289 -6.70 -6.31 -20.35
C ILE A 289 -5.99 -7.57 -19.82
N ARG A 290 -5.09 -8.13 -20.62
CA ARG A 290 -4.10 -9.13 -20.18
C ARG A 290 -3.10 -8.47 -19.21
N LEU A 291 -2.58 -9.25 -18.26
CA LEU A 291 -1.58 -8.76 -17.31
C LEU A 291 -0.36 -8.18 -18.02
N ASN A 292 0.08 -7.01 -17.57
CA ASN A 292 1.17 -6.23 -18.16
C ASN A 292 0.90 -5.60 -19.54
N GLY A 293 -0.35 -5.62 -20.03
CA GLY A 293 -0.72 -5.02 -21.32
C GLY A 293 -0.88 -3.50 -21.29
N ASP A 294 -0.86 -2.86 -20.13
CA ASP A 294 -1.25 -1.46 -19.96
C ASP A 294 -0.35 -0.47 -20.73
N LEU A 295 0.96 -0.76 -20.85
CA LEU A 295 1.87 0.05 -21.67
C LEU A 295 1.40 0.10 -23.13
N ALA A 296 1.12 -1.07 -23.72
CA ALA A 296 0.63 -1.18 -25.09
C ALA A 296 -0.72 -0.49 -25.28
N LEU A 297 -1.63 -0.60 -24.30
CA LEU A 297 -2.93 0.08 -24.36
C LEU A 297 -2.76 1.61 -24.45
N PHE A 298 -1.94 2.19 -23.58
CA PHE A 298 -1.75 3.65 -23.58
C PHE A 298 -0.93 4.13 -24.79
N GLN A 299 0.02 3.34 -25.29
CA GLN A 299 0.69 3.63 -26.57
C GLN A 299 -0.29 3.60 -27.74
N ALA A 300 -1.18 2.61 -27.81
CA ALA A 300 -2.20 2.52 -28.84
C ALA A 300 -3.15 3.73 -28.78
N LEU A 301 -3.61 4.12 -27.59
CA LEU A 301 -4.42 5.33 -27.42
C LEU A 301 -3.66 6.59 -27.84
N ASN A 302 -2.39 6.73 -27.46
CA ASN A 302 -1.55 7.87 -27.85
C ASN A 302 -1.36 7.94 -29.36
N ARG A 303 -1.09 6.80 -30.00
CA ARG A 303 -0.99 6.70 -31.46
C ARG A 303 -2.29 7.15 -32.12
N MET A 304 -3.42 6.63 -31.69
CA MET A 304 -4.70 6.98 -32.30
C MET A 304 -5.12 8.43 -32.03
N LEU A 305 -4.68 9.04 -30.92
CA LEU A 305 -4.85 10.49 -30.68
C LEU A 305 -4.02 11.32 -31.68
N LEU A 306 -2.78 10.92 -31.94
CA LEU A 306 -1.88 11.59 -32.90
C LEU A 306 -2.36 11.43 -34.35
N GLU A 307 -2.95 10.28 -34.70
CA GLU A 307 -3.54 9.99 -36.02
C GLU A 307 -4.93 10.62 -36.21
N SER A 308 -5.56 11.16 -35.16
CA SER A 308 -6.92 11.68 -35.22
C SER A 308 -6.99 13.06 -35.89
N ASP A 309 -7.91 13.21 -36.84
CA ASP A 309 -8.25 14.50 -37.46
C ASP A 309 -9.14 15.41 -36.58
N ALA A 310 -9.53 14.96 -35.37
CA ALA A 310 -10.37 15.76 -34.50
C ALA A 310 -9.59 17.00 -33.99
N PRO A 311 -10.12 18.22 -34.11
CA PRO A 311 -9.39 19.46 -33.81
C PRO A 311 -8.78 19.53 -32.40
N ASP A 312 -9.46 18.91 -31.41
CA ASP A 312 -9.08 18.92 -30.00
C ASP A 312 -8.50 17.55 -29.54
N ALA A 313 -8.10 16.67 -30.48
CA ALA A 313 -7.50 15.37 -30.19
C ALA A 313 -6.14 15.49 -29.49
N VAL A 314 -5.41 16.58 -29.73
CA VAL A 314 -4.13 16.88 -29.08
C VAL A 314 -4.09 18.38 -28.76
N ASP A 315 -3.72 18.74 -27.53
CA ASP A 315 -3.59 20.13 -27.08
C ASP A 315 -2.21 20.68 -27.48
N ARG A 316 -2.06 21.03 -28.77
CA ARG A 316 -0.80 21.53 -29.33
C ARG A 316 -0.26 22.77 -28.60
N GLY A 317 -1.15 23.69 -28.19
CA GLY A 317 -0.76 24.87 -27.44
C GLY A 317 -0.17 24.53 -26.06
N PHE A 318 -0.74 23.56 -25.35
CA PHE A 318 -0.16 23.05 -24.11
C PHE A 318 1.19 22.38 -24.35
N LEU A 319 1.31 21.55 -25.40
CA LEU A 319 2.56 20.87 -25.73
C LEU A 319 3.71 21.86 -25.97
N ASP A 320 3.51 22.83 -26.86
CA ASP A 320 4.53 23.82 -27.20
C ASP A 320 4.99 24.63 -25.97
N ALA A 321 4.03 25.04 -25.12
CA ALA A 321 4.30 25.85 -23.94
C ALA A 321 4.92 25.06 -22.78
N HIS A 322 4.43 23.85 -22.51
CA HIS A 322 4.64 23.16 -21.23
C HIS A 322 5.36 21.83 -21.32
N THR A 323 5.63 21.29 -22.52
CA THR A 323 6.29 19.98 -22.65
C THR A 323 7.65 20.02 -23.35
N HIS A 324 8.41 18.96 -23.14
CA HIS A 324 9.69 18.67 -23.79
C HIS A 324 9.67 17.23 -24.29
N GLY A 325 10.34 16.94 -25.41
CA GLY A 325 10.50 15.58 -25.95
C GLY A 325 9.42 15.08 -26.91
N PHE A 326 8.53 15.97 -27.39
CA PHE A 326 7.41 15.60 -28.26
C PHE A 326 7.83 14.85 -29.54
N ASP A 327 8.78 15.38 -30.31
CA ASP A 327 9.16 14.80 -31.62
C ASP A 327 9.66 13.35 -31.51
N ALA A 328 10.47 13.06 -30.49
CA ALA A 328 10.99 11.71 -30.26
C ALA A 328 9.87 10.75 -29.83
N PHE A 329 8.97 11.21 -28.96
CA PHE A 329 7.80 10.47 -28.52
C PHE A 329 6.83 10.18 -29.68
N GLU A 330 6.49 11.19 -30.49
CA GLU A 330 5.58 11.05 -31.64
C GLU A 330 6.13 10.04 -32.65
N LYS A 331 7.41 10.16 -33.01
CA LYS A 331 8.07 9.21 -33.92
C LYS A 331 8.02 7.78 -33.41
N HIS A 332 8.24 7.57 -32.10
CA HIS A 332 8.20 6.26 -31.47
C HIS A 332 6.80 5.65 -31.53
N VAL A 333 5.81 6.37 -31.03
CA VAL A 333 4.43 5.88 -30.90
C VAL A 333 3.78 5.60 -32.26
N LEU A 334 4.12 6.36 -33.31
CA LEU A 334 3.64 6.10 -34.68
C LEU A 334 4.23 4.82 -35.29
N GLY A 335 5.34 4.30 -34.74
CA GLY A 335 5.97 3.05 -35.16
C GLY A 335 5.42 1.77 -34.52
N LEU A 336 4.40 1.89 -33.65
CA LEU A 336 3.83 0.77 -32.89
C LEU A 336 3.32 -0.37 -33.82
N ASP A 337 3.57 -1.62 -33.46
CA ASP A 337 2.99 -2.77 -34.18
C ASP A 337 1.64 -3.18 -33.55
N TRP A 338 0.59 -3.28 -34.36
CA TRP A 338 -0.74 -3.66 -33.90
C TRP A 338 -0.83 -5.14 -33.49
N ASP A 339 0.01 -6.01 -34.06
CA ASP A 339 0.06 -7.42 -33.66
C ASP A 339 0.65 -7.56 -32.25
N ASP A 340 1.72 -6.81 -31.95
CA ASP A 340 2.28 -6.73 -30.59
C ASP A 340 1.28 -6.10 -29.60
N VAL A 341 0.50 -5.09 -30.01
CA VAL A 341 -0.56 -4.51 -29.17
C VAL A 341 -1.63 -5.55 -28.83
N LEU A 342 -2.09 -6.32 -29.82
CA LEU A 342 -3.08 -7.38 -29.60
C LEU A 342 -2.51 -8.47 -28.68
N GLU A 343 -1.26 -8.90 -28.89
CA GLU A 343 -0.60 -9.91 -28.05
C GLU A 343 -0.42 -9.43 -26.59
N ALA A 344 0.00 -8.18 -26.41
CA ALA A 344 0.24 -7.59 -25.09
C ALA A 344 -1.06 -7.33 -24.32
N THR A 345 -2.06 -6.74 -24.98
CA THR A 345 -3.29 -6.29 -24.32
C THR A 345 -4.37 -7.37 -24.26
N GLY A 346 -4.42 -8.26 -25.24
CA GLY A 346 -5.56 -9.15 -25.47
C GLY A 346 -6.82 -8.42 -25.96
N LEU A 347 -6.74 -7.13 -26.30
CA LEU A 347 -7.84 -6.29 -26.75
C LEU A 347 -7.78 -6.09 -28.27
N THR A 348 -8.94 -6.09 -28.93
CA THR A 348 -8.99 -5.79 -30.36
C THR A 348 -8.81 -4.29 -30.61
N ARG A 349 -8.42 -3.95 -31.85
CA ARG A 349 -8.32 -2.54 -32.26
C ARG A 349 -9.64 -1.81 -32.10
N GLU A 350 -10.77 -2.47 -32.32
CA GLU A 350 -12.12 -1.90 -32.17
C GLU A 350 -12.45 -1.58 -30.71
N GLU A 351 -12.04 -2.43 -29.76
CA GLU A 351 -12.23 -2.17 -28.33
C GLU A 351 -11.45 -0.94 -27.87
N ILE A 352 -10.20 -0.80 -28.34
CA ILE A 352 -9.34 0.36 -28.09
C ILE A 352 -9.89 1.61 -28.80
N ALA A 353 -10.33 1.50 -30.06
CA ALA A 353 -10.94 2.59 -30.82
C ALA A 353 -12.17 3.15 -30.12
N ALA A 354 -13.03 2.28 -29.60
CA ALA A 354 -14.20 2.75 -28.90
C ALA A 354 -13.81 3.39 -27.54
N ALA A 355 -12.72 2.98 -26.89
CA ALA A 355 -12.20 3.71 -25.72
C ALA A 355 -11.67 5.10 -26.11
N LEU A 356 -11.03 5.22 -27.28
CA LEU A 356 -10.64 6.50 -27.85
C LEU A 356 -11.84 7.42 -28.08
N ASP A 357 -13.01 6.90 -28.51
CA ASP A 357 -14.22 7.72 -28.65
C ASP A 357 -14.62 8.38 -27.32
N ASP A 358 -14.52 7.64 -26.21
CA ASP A 358 -14.78 8.16 -24.87
C ASP A 358 -13.76 9.28 -24.53
N VAL A 359 -12.50 9.10 -24.92
CA VAL A 359 -11.41 10.08 -24.73
C VAL A 359 -11.63 11.34 -25.56
N LEU A 360 -11.99 11.22 -26.84
CA LEU A 360 -12.25 12.36 -27.73
C LEU A 360 -13.49 13.15 -27.26
N GLY A 361 -14.47 12.49 -26.65
CA GLY A 361 -15.64 13.12 -26.05
C GLY A 361 -15.38 13.88 -24.75
N ALA A 362 -14.20 13.74 -24.13
CA ALA A 362 -13.87 14.31 -22.82
C ALA A 362 -12.84 15.44 -22.90
N LYS A 363 -12.96 16.45 -22.03
CA LYS A 363 -11.98 17.55 -21.89
C LYS A 363 -11.22 17.53 -20.56
N LYS A 364 -11.79 16.90 -19.53
CA LYS A 364 -11.21 16.77 -18.19
C LYS A 364 -11.07 15.29 -17.87
N ILE A 365 -9.85 14.76 -18.03
CA ILE A 365 -9.54 13.34 -17.90
C ILE A 365 -8.69 13.10 -16.65
N ILE A 366 -9.12 12.17 -15.80
CA ILE A 366 -8.34 11.66 -14.68
C ILE A 366 -7.98 10.20 -14.95
N VAL A 367 -6.72 9.83 -14.72
CA VAL A 367 -6.30 8.42 -14.68
C VAL A 367 -6.00 8.03 -13.25
N CYS A 368 -6.84 7.16 -12.69
CA CYS A 368 -6.65 6.53 -11.39
C CYS A 368 -5.95 5.19 -11.56
N TRP A 369 -4.91 4.92 -10.77
CA TRP A 369 -4.26 3.61 -10.78
C TRP A 369 -3.77 3.12 -9.43
N ALA A 370 -3.49 1.83 -9.35
CA ALA A 370 -2.90 1.19 -8.18
C ALA A 370 -1.92 0.07 -8.58
N MET A 371 -1.93 -1.03 -7.82
CA MET A 371 -0.89 -2.07 -7.88
C MET A 371 -0.84 -2.85 -9.17
N GLY A 372 -1.94 -2.92 -9.93
CA GLY A 372 -1.95 -3.54 -11.24
C GLY A 372 -1.08 -2.82 -12.28
N LEU A 373 -0.51 -1.66 -11.95
CA LEU A 373 0.50 -0.99 -12.79
C LEU A 373 1.89 -0.95 -12.17
N THR A 374 2.00 -0.94 -10.83
CA THR A 374 3.24 -0.59 -10.14
C THR A 374 4.12 -1.77 -9.77
N GLN A 375 3.60 -3.00 -9.91
CA GLN A 375 4.25 -4.26 -9.51
C GLN A 375 4.50 -5.18 -10.73
N HIS A 376 4.98 -4.59 -11.81
CA HIS A 376 5.44 -5.23 -13.05
C HIS A 376 6.88 -4.82 -13.35
N ARG A 377 7.58 -5.57 -14.22
CA ARG A 377 8.97 -5.27 -14.55
C ARG A 377 9.14 -3.90 -15.23
N ASN A 378 8.24 -3.56 -16.16
CA ASN A 378 8.19 -2.30 -16.91
C ASN A 378 7.24 -1.26 -16.29
N SER A 379 6.97 -1.32 -14.97
CA SER A 379 6.02 -0.42 -14.29
C SER A 379 6.29 1.07 -14.47
N VAL A 380 7.57 1.49 -14.43
CA VAL A 380 7.93 2.91 -14.58
C VAL A 380 7.64 3.39 -16.02
N PRO A 381 8.11 2.72 -17.09
CA PRO A 381 7.69 3.01 -18.46
C PRO A 381 6.17 3.08 -18.65
N THR A 382 5.40 2.13 -18.11
CA THR A 382 3.94 2.12 -18.20
C THR A 382 3.31 3.39 -17.61
N ILE A 383 3.77 3.81 -16.43
CA ILE A 383 3.23 5.01 -15.77
C ILE A 383 3.66 6.29 -16.52
N ARG A 384 4.89 6.35 -17.05
CA ARG A 384 5.31 7.46 -17.91
C ARG A 384 4.43 7.56 -19.15
N GLU A 385 4.04 6.45 -19.76
CA GLU A 385 3.16 6.45 -20.93
C GLU A 385 1.75 6.97 -20.62
N ILE A 386 1.22 6.66 -19.44
CA ILE A 386 -0.03 7.25 -18.94
C ILE A 386 0.10 8.77 -18.76
N VAL A 387 1.27 9.24 -18.31
CA VAL A 387 1.55 10.67 -18.24
C VAL A 387 1.61 11.27 -19.64
N ASN A 388 2.26 10.62 -20.62
CA ASN A 388 2.27 11.05 -22.02
C ASN A 388 0.84 11.25 -22.55
N PHE A 389 -0.05 10.28 -22.28
CA PHE A 389 -1.47 10.35 -22.65
C PHE A 389 -2.19 11.57 -22.08
N LEU A 390 -1.97 11.87 -20.79
CA LEU A 390 -2.55 13.05 -20.16
C LEU A 390 -1.94 14.35 -20.71
N LEU A 391 -0.64 14.37 -20.98
CA LEU A 391 0.08 15.53 -21.54
C LEU A 391 -0.37 15.86 -22.96
N LEU A 392 -0.57 14.85 -23.82
CA LEU A 392 -1.10 15.03 -25.19
C LEU A 392 -2.40 15.82 -25.20
N ARG A 393 -3.22 15.70 -24.17
CA ARG A 393 -4.53 16.38 -24.05
C ARG A 393 -4.51 17.58 -23.10
N GLY A 394 -3.35 17.99 -22.58
CA GLY A 394 -3.25 19.09 -21.62
C GLY A 394 -4.00 18.85 -20.31
N ASN A 395 -4.20 17.57 -19.93
CA ASN A 395 -4.94 17.12 -18.75
C ASN A 395 -4.10 17.14 -17.46
N ILE A 396 -3.26 18.16 -17.28
CA ILE A 396 -2.55 18.46 -16.03
C ILE A 396 -2.65 19.95 -15.73
N GLY A 397 -2.80 20.29 -14.45
CA GLY A 397 -3.02 21.66 -14.00
C GLY A 397 -4.34 22.25 -14.50
N ARG A 398 -5.35 21.40 -14.64
CA ARG A 398 -6.73 21.73 -15.02
C ARG A 398 -7.69 21.10 -14.01
N PRO A 399 -8.64 21.85 -13.42
CA PRO A 399 -9.62 21.27 -12.52
C PRO A 399 -10.40 20.12 -13.19
N GLY A 400 -10.49 18.99 -12.49
CA GLY A 400 -11.09 17.76 -13.02
C GLY A 400 -10.17 16.90 -13.88
N ALA A 401 -8.86 17.18 -13.95
CA ALA A 401 -7.92 16.43 -14.76
C ALA A 401 -6.58 16.20 -14.06
N GLY A 402 -5.95 15.05 -14.33
CA GLY A 402 -4.61 14.76 -13.82
C GLY A 402 -4.36 13.30 -13.47
N VAL A 403 -3.22 13.10 -12.80
CA VAL A 403 -2.76 11.79 -12.33
C VAL A 403 -3.25 11.49 -10.92
N CYS A 404 -3.80 10.29 -10.71
CA CYS A 404 -4.36 9.83 -9.44
C CYS A 404 -3.79 8.46 -9.03
N PRO A 405 -2.52 8.37 -8.58
CA PRO A 405 -2.01 7.17 -7.94
C PRO A 405 -2.73 6.94 -6.60
N VAL A 406 -3.59 5.92 -6.53
CA VAL A 406 -4.41 5.66 -5.34
C VAL A 406 -3.63 4.85 -4.31
N ARG A 407 -3.03 5.55 -3.34
CA ARG A 407 -2.15 4.96 -2.32
C ARG A 407 -2.91 4.03 -1.35
N GLY A 408 -2.22 2.99 -0.88
CA GLY A 408 -2.81 1.93 -0.06
C GLY A 408 -2.93 2.26 1.42
N HIS A 409 -1.78 2.40 2.10
CA HIS A 409 -1.71 2.65 3.54
C HIS A 409 -2.03 4.08 3.90
N SER A 410 -2.67 4.26 5.06
CA SER A 410 -3.20 5.53 5.56
C SER A 410 -2.21 6.69 5.64
N ASN A 411 -0.91 6.45 5.80
CA ASN A 411 0.10 7.51 5.88
C ASN A 411 1.37 7.26 5.05
N VAL A 412 1.38 6.31 4.12
CA VAL A 412 2.60 6.02 3.32
C VAL A 412 3.15 7.26 2.60
N GLN A 413 2.26 8.18 2.23
CA GLN A 413 2.68 9.43 1.61
C GLN A 413 3.31 10.38 2.62
N GLY A 414 2.75 10.47 3.83
CA GLY A 414 3.28 11.27 4.92
C GLY A 414 4.63 10.79 5.40
N ASP A 415 4.83 9.47 5.52
CA ASP A 415 6.11 8.87 5.89
C ASP A 415 7.23 9.32 4.93
N ARG A 416 6.97 9.24 3.61
CA ARG A 416 7.88 9.71 2.56
C ARG A 416 8.13 11.21 2.63
N THR A 417 7.10 12.01 2.87
CA THR A 417 7.22 13.47 3.05
C THR A 417 8.07 13.82 4.28
N MET A 418 7.99 13.03 5.34
CA MET A 418 8.76 13.21 6.57
C MET A 418 10.20 12.70 6.47
N GLY A 419 10.60 12.09 5.35
CA GLY A 419 11.97 11.65 5.08
C GLY A 419 12.23 10.15 5.28
N ILE A 420 11.20 9.32 5.42
CA ILE A 420 11.33 7.86 5.38
C ILE A 420 11.61 7.42 3.94
N TRP A 421 12.87 7.44 3.55
CA TRP A 421 13.32 7.08 2.21
C TRP A 421 14.81 6.77 2.21
N GLU A 422 15.22 5.74 1.46
CA GLU A 422 16.62 5.34 1.36
C GLU A 422 17.46 6.22 0.43
N LYS A 423 16.83 7.05 -0.42
CA LYS A 423 17.50 7.96 -1.38
C LYS A 423 17.16 9.43 -1.14
N PRO A 424 17.32 9.97 0.08
CA PRO A 424 16.89 11.33 0.40
C PRO A 424 17.58 12.37 -0.51
N LYS A 425 16.86 13.44 -0.85
CA LYS A 425 17.43 14.52 -1.67
C LYS A 425 18.49 15.29 -0.88
N PRO A 426 19.57 15.78 -1.52
CA PRO A 426 20.60 16.57 -0.86
C PRO A 426 20.05 17.76 -0.07
N GLU A 427 19.05 18.47 -0.60
CA GLU A 427 18.50 19.66 0.05
C GLU A 427 17.77 19.33 1.37
N PHE A 428 17.17 18.15 1.47
CA PHE A 428 16.54 17.68 2.71
C PHE A 428 17.61 17.35 3.77
N LEU A 429 18.72 16.73 3.36
CA LEU A 429 19.84 16.43 4.25
C LEU A 429 20.53 17.71 4.73
N ASP A 430 20.70 18.70 3.86
CA ASP A 430 21.26 20.01 4.23
C ASP A 430 20.37 20.74 5.25
N ALA A 431 19.05 20.68 5.07
CA ALA A 431 18.10 21.26 6.03
C ALA A 431 18.14 20.55 7.40
N LEU A 432 18.29 19.22 7.42
CA LEU A 432 18.51 18.47 8.67
C LEU A 432 19.81 18.87 9.36
N ALA A 433 20.90 18.98 8.60
CA ALA A 433 22.20 19.38 9.14
C ALA A 433 22.15 20.77 9.78
N ALA A 434 21.51 21.72 9.09
CA ALA A 434 21.33 23.09 9.56
C ALA A 434 20.46 23.16 10.84
N GLU A 435 19.42 22.33 10.94
CA GLU A 435 18.49 22.36 12.07
C GLU A 435 19.04 21.66 13.32
N PHE A 436 19.75 20.54 13.15
CA PHE A 436 20.13 19.66 14.27
C PHE A 436 21.63 19.61 14.56
N GLY A 437 22.47 20.21 13.72
CA GLY A 437 23.91 20.35 13.98
C GLY A 437 24.70 19.04 13.88
N PHE A 438 24.23 18.06 13.10
CA PHE A 438 24.99 16.86 12.72
C PHE A 438 25.12 16.76 11.20
N GLU A 439 26.04 15.95 10.69
CA GLU A 439 26.16 15.67 9.25
C GLU A 439 25.41 14.37 8.90
N PRO A 440 24.29 14.43 8.17
CA PRO A 440 23.58 13.23 7.74
C PRO A 440 24.37 12.45 6.69
N PRO A 441 24.25 11.11 6.63
CA PRO A 441 24.85 10.31 5.58
C PRO A 441 24.33 10.74 4.20
N ARG A 442 25.24 10.86 3.23
CA ARG A 442 24.94 11.30 1.86
C ARG A 442 24.71 10.16 0.88
N GLU A 443 25.30 9.00 1.15
CA GLU A 443 25.12 7.80 0.33
C GLU A 443 23.71 7.23 0.48
N HIS A 444 23.18 6.66 -0.61
CA HIS A 444 21.88 6.00 -0.57
C HIS A 444 21.93 4.74 0.30
N GLY A 445 20.88 4.51 1.08
CA GLY A 445 20.71 3.28 1.85
C GLY A 445 20.01 2.17 1.07
N LEU A 446 19.58 1.14 1.80
CA LEU A 446 18.91 -0.03 1.25
C LEU A 446 17.39 0.15 1.17
N ASP A 447 16.81 -0.18 0.01
CA ASP A 447 15.37 -0.37 -0.13
C ASP A 447 14.93 -1.74 0.42
N THR A 448 13.64 -2.04 0.41
CA THR A 448 13.11 -3.29 0.99
C THR A 448 13.75 -4.55 0.40
N VAL A 449 13.99 -4.61 -0.91
CA VAL A 449 14.58 -5.81 -1.55
C VAL A 449 16.06 -5.90 -1.22
N ASP A 450 16.77 -4.77 -1.29
CA ASP A 450 18.20 -4.72 -0.96
C ASP A 450 18.46 -4.96 0.53
N ALA A 451 17.54 -4.60 1.41
CA ALA A 451 17.58 -4.95 2.83
C ALA A 451 17.48 -6.46 3.05
N ILE A 452 16.60 -7.16 2.32
CA ILE A 452 16.50 -8.63 2.39
C ILE A 452 17.81 -9.26 1.89
N ARG A 453 18.37 -8.77 0.77
CA ARG A 453 19.68 -9.22 0.26
C ARG A 453 20.77 -9.00 1.31
N ALA A 454 20.84 -7.82 1.92
CA ALA A 454 21.83 -7.52 2.95
C ALA A 454 21.72 -8.43 4.18
N MET A 455 20.51 -8.71 4.67
CA MET A 455 20.29 -9.63 5.78
C MET A 455 20.65 -11.08 5.41
N ARG A 456 20.24 -11.54 4.21
CA ARG A 456 20.59 -12.87 3.67
C ARG A 456 22.10 -13.07 3.57
N ASP A 457 22.80 -12.03 3.11
CA ASP A 457 24.25 -12.07 2.86
C ASP A 457 25.07 -11.74 4.13
N GLY A 458 24.42 -11.55 5.29
CA GLY A 458 25.08 -11.24 6.56
C GLY A 458 25.67 -9.82 6.66
N ARG A 459 25.40 -8.95 5.68
CA ARG A 459 25.82 -7.54 5.68
C ARG A 459 24.96 -6.67 6.60
N ALA A 460 23.70 -7.05 6.82
CA ALA A 460 22.84 -6.46 7.84
C ALA A 460 22.65 -7.47 8.99
N LYS A 461 22.91 -7.02 10.21
CA LYS A 461 22.90 -7.82 11.44
C LYS A 461 21.74 -7.47 12.37
N VAL A 462 21.22 -6.24 12.27
CA VAL A 462 20.10 -5.75 13.10
C VAL A 462 18.94 -5.31 12.21
N PHE A 463 17.75 -5.82 12.49
CA PHE A 463 16.51 -5.35 11.87
C PHE A 463 15.61 -4.69 12.92
N PHE A 464 15.18 -3.46 12.67
CA PHE A 464 14.18 -2.76 13.47
C PHE A 464 12.99 -2.40 12.59
N GLY A 465 11.81 -2.94 12.89
CA GLY A 465 10.56 -2.64 12.19
C GLY A 465 9.67 -1.68 12.97
N MET A 466 9.39 -0.51 12.39
CA MET A 466 8.34 0.41 12.83
C MET A 466 7.00 -0.01 12.21
N GLY A 467 6.33 -0.95 12.87
CA GLY A 467 5.09 -1.55 12.41
C GLY A 467 5.26 -2.50 11.23
N GLY A 468 4.13 -2.98 10.72
CA GLY A 468 4.05 -3.87 9.57
C GLY A 468 4.25 -5.35 9.91
N ASN A 469 4.13 -6.17 8.87
CA ASN A 469 4.41 -7.61 8.91
C ASN A 469 5.38 -7.91 7.77
N PHE A 470 6.63 -7.45 7.93
CA PHE A 470 7.67 -7.46 6.90
C PHE A 470 7.77 -8.82 6.21
N VAL A 471 7.90 -9.89 7.00
CA VAL A 471 8.03 -11.29 6.53
C VAL A 471 6.95 -11.71 5.53
N ARG A 472 5.71 -11.24 5.72
CA ARG A 472 4.58 -11.62 4.87
C ARG A 472 4.26 -10.62 3.78
N ALA A 473 4.79 -9.40 3.88
CA ALA A 473 4.55 -8.36 2.89
C ALA A 473 5.53 -8.46 1.71
N THR A 474 6.76 -8.90 1.97
CA THR A 474 7.87 -8.94 1.02
C THR A 474 7.80 -10.16 0.09
N PRO A 475 8.47 -10.10 -1.08
CA PRO A 475 8.59 -11.24 -1.99
C PRO A 475 9.45 -12.35 -1.39
N ASP A 476 9.39 -13.53 -2.00
CA ASP A 476 10.19 -14.70 -1.69
C ASP A 476 10.18 -15.03 -0.19
N SER A 477 9.01 -15.48 0.30
CA SER A 477 8.80 -15.73 1.73
C SER A 477 9.89 -16.61 2.34
N ALA A 478 10.35 -17.65 1.64
CA ALA A 478 11.39 -18.56 2.16
C ALA A 478 12.73 -17.83 2.36
N VAL A 479 13.16 -17.05 1.37
CA VAL A 479 14.40 -16.26 1.47
C VAL A 479 14.28 -15.17 2.53
N THR A 480 13.17 -14.44 2.56
CA THR A 480 12.93 -13.41 3.58
C THR A 480 12.96 -14.01 4.99
N GLU A 481 12.29 -15.14 5.19
CA GLU A 481 12.26 -15.77 6.51
C GLU A 481 13.65 -16.23 6.95
N ALA A 482 14.45 -16.80 6.05
CA ALA A 482 15.83 -17.17 6.34
C ALA A 482 16.70 -15.95 6.68
N ALA A 483 16.57 -14.86 5.92
CA ALA A 483 17.31 -13.61 6.12
C ALA A 483 17.00 -12.95 7.48
N LEU A 484 15.75 -12.96 7.93
CA LEU A 484 15.42 -12.42 9.25
C LEU A 484 15.92 -13.32 10.39
N ARG A 485 15.90 -14.65 10.21
CA ARG A 485 16.44 -15.59 11.21
C ARG A 485 17.96 -15.48 11.36
N SER A 486 18.69 -15.06 10.32
CA SER A 486 20.15 -14.87 10.37
C SER A 486 20.58 -13.57 11.03
N CYS A 487 19.66 -12.66 11.36
CA CYS A 487 19.98 -11.43 12.08
C CYS A 487 20.33 -11.73 13.54
N ARG A 488 21.35 -11.03 14.07
CA ARG A 488 21.70 -11.06 15.51
C ARG A 488 20.56 -10.55 16.38
N LEU A 489 19.90 -9.47 15.93
CA LEU A 489 18.78 -8.85 16.62
C LEU A 489 17.66 -8.49 15.65
N THR A 490 16.42 -8.87 16.00
CA THR A 490 15.21 -8.36 15.35
C THR A 490 14.29 -7.69 16.35
N ALA A 491 13.92 -6.44 16.13
CA ALA A 491 12.99 -5.69 16.99
C ALA A 491 11.77 -5.21 16.21
N GLN A 492 10.58 -5.33 16.79
CA GLN A 492 9.33 -4.97 16.13
C GLN A 492 8.48 -4.08 17.04
N VAL A 493 8.18 -2.87 16.57
CA VAL A 493 7.18 -1.99 17.18
C VAL A 493 5.80 -2.37 16.64
N SER A 494 4.94 -2.94 17.49
CA SER A 494 3.72 -3.61 17.03
C SER A 494 2.52 -3.40 17.94
N THR A 495 1.33 -3.30 17.36
CA THR A 495 0.08 -3.29 18.12
C THR A 495 -0.46 -4.70 18.37
N LYS A 496 -0.15 -5.65 17.47
CA LYS A 496 -0.66 -7.04 17.48
C LYS A 496 0.41 -8.03 17.01
N LEU A 497 0.23 -9.29 17.39
CA LEU A 497 1.04 -10.40 16.92
C LEU A 497 0.85 -10.62 15.41
N ASN A 498 1.94 -10.96 14.73
CA ASN A 498 2.00 -11.26 13.30
C ASN A 498 3.24 -12.14 13.01
N ARG A 499 3.43 -12.58 11.76
CA ARG A 499 4.52 -13.49 11.39
C ARG A 499 5.92 -13.00 11.75
N SER A 500 6.16 -11.70 11.69
CA SER A 500 7.48 -11.11 11.95
C SER A 500 7.91 -11.20 13.42
N HIS A 501 7.02 -11.64 14.32
CA HIS A 501 7.36 -11.98 15.71
C HIS A 501 7.67 -13.47 15.90
N ALA A 502 7.21 -14.32 14.98
CA ALA A 502 7.44 -15.76 14.98
C ALA A 502 8.67 -16.16 14.15
N VAL A 503 9.04 -15.33 13.18
CA VAL A 503 10.27 -15.43 12.40
C VAL A 503 11.21 -14.35 12.90
N ALA A 504 12.05 -14.73 13.84
CA ALA A 504 12.86 -13.83 14.65
C ALA A 504 14.34 -14.21 14.53
N GLY A 505 15.22 -13.22 14.75
CA GLY A 505 16.66 -13.42 14.83
C GLY A 505 17.09 -14.18 16.09
N GLU A 506 18.40 -14.22 16.33
CA GLU A 506 18.99 -14.87 17.51
C GLU A 506 18.40 -14.31 18.80
N THR A 507 18.44 -12.98 18.94
CA THR A 507 17.73 -12.22 19.96
C THR A 507 16.57 -11.45 19.30
N ALA A 508 15.43 -11.35 19.97
CA ALA A 508 14.30 -10.61 19.43
C ALA A 508 13.48 -9.85 20.46
N LEU A 509 13.00 -8.67 20.07
CA LEU A 509 12.18 -7.79 20.89
C LEU A 509 10.83 -7.53 20.25
N ILE A 510 9.79 -7.65 21.06
CA ILE A 510 8.45 -7.13 20.75
C ILE A 510 8.26 -5.88 21.59
N LEU A 511 7.99 -4.74 20.94
CA LEU A 511 7.82 -3.43 21.56
C LEU A 511 6.37 -2.96 21.35
N PRO A 512 5.44 -3.23 22.30
CA PRO A 512 4.04 -2.90 22.12
C PRO A 512 3.80 -1.39 22.12
N THR A 513 3.13 -0.90 21.09
CA THR A 513 2.82 0.52 20.92
C THR A 513 1.33 0.83 21.06
N LEU A 514 1.03 2.11 21.34
CA LEU A 514 -0.30 2.66 21.21
C LEU A 514 -0.79 2.55 19.76
N GLY A 515 -2.05 2.14 19.59
CA GLY A 515 -2.77 2.19 18.33
C GLY A 515 -3.36 3.58 18.10
N ARG A 516 -3.68 3.92 16.84
CA ARG A 516 -4.20 5.24 16.46
C ARG A 516 -5.54 5.58 17.12
N THR A 517 -6.29 4.56 17.55
CA THR A 517 -7.56 4.68 18.29
C THR A 517 -7.39 5.05 19.77
N GLU A 518 -6.19 4.90 20.34
CA GLU A 518 -5.90 5.05 21.76
C GLU A 518 -5.47 6.48 22.10
N ARG A 519 -5.82 6.93 23.30
CA ARG A 519 -5.47 8.25 23.79
C ARG A 519 -4.00 8.27 24.17
N ASP A 520 -3.28 9.21 23.59
CA ASP A 520 -1.89 9.52 23.91
C ASP A 520 -1.82 10.72 24.87
N VAL A 521 -1.11 10.57 25.99
CA VAL A 521 -0.92 11.62 27.00
C VAL A 521 0.55 11.65 27.37
N GLN A 522 1.20 12.79 27.12
CA GLN A 522 2.60 13.03 27.39
C GLN A 522 2.76 14.12 28.46
N GLY A 523 3.99 14.52 28.77
CA GLY A 523 4.27 15.48 29.84
C GLY A 523 3.66 16.88 29.63
N SER A 524 3.36 17.29 28.39
CA SER A 524 2.62 18.53 28.08
C SER A 524 1.09 18.36 28.09
N GLY A 525 0.59 17.13 28.24
CA GLY A 525 -0.83 16.79 28.23
C GLY A 525 -1.23 15.89 27.05
N PRO A 526 -2.54 15.82 26.72
CA PRO A 526 -3.03 15.00 25.63
C PRO A 526 -2.46 15.41 24.27
N GLN A 527 -1.89 14.44 23.55
CA GLN A 527 -1.30 14.65 22.23
C GLN A 527 -2.25 14.21 21.12
N PHE A 528 -1.92 14.62 19.90
CA PHE A 528 -2.47 14.06 18.66
C PHE A 528 -1.35 13.93 17.65
N VAL A 529 -1.55 13.11 16.64
CA VAL A 529 -0.61 12.94 15.52
C VAL A 529 -1.28 13.41 14.22
N SER A 530 -0.53 13.47 13.14
CA SER A 530 -1.03 13.83 11.82
C SER A 530 -0.66 12.81 10.77
N VAL A 531 -1.41 12.81 9.67
CA VAL A 531 -1.20 11.95 8.50
C VAL A 531 -1.39 12.76 7.21
N GLU A 532 -0.84 12.27 6.10
CA GLU A 532 -1.03 12.76 4.75
C GLU A 532 -1.74 11.71 3.88
N ASP A 533 -2.88 12.09 3.29
CA ASP A 533 -3.65 11.21 2.41
C ASP A 533 -3.12 11.16 0.96
N SER A 534 -3.76 10.35 0.11
CA SER A 534 -3.34 10.14 -1.29
C SER A 534 -3.39 11.40 -2.17
N MET A 535 -4.11 12.44 -1.73
CA MET A 535 -4.27 13.71 -2.46
C MET A 535 -3.38 14.82 -1.89
N GLY A 536 -2.52 14.49 -0.91
CA GLY A 536 -1.62 15.44 -0.28
C GLY A 536 -2.29 16.36 0.74
N MET A 537 -3.42 15.95 1.33
CA MET A 537 -4.03 16.63 2.47
C MET A 537 -3.38 16.15 3.77
N VAL A 538 -2.88 17.08 4.58
CA VAL A 538 -2.32 16.81 5.91
C VAL A 538 -3.36 17.15 6.98
N HIS A 539 -3.76 16.16 7.79
CA HIS A 539 -4.77 16.36 8.84
C HIS A 539 -4.46 15.64 10.15
N ALA A 540 -5.06 16.14 11.21
CA ALA A 540 -4.93 15.58 12.56
C ALA A 540 -5.70 14.25 12.72
N SER A 541 -5.11 13.36 13.52
CA SER A 541 -5.70 12.11 13.99
C SER A 541 -5.54 11.98 15.50
N ARG A 542 -6.66 11.80 16.22
CA ARG A 542 -6.68 11.77 17.69
C ARG A 542 -7.50 10.60 18.23
N GLY A 543 -6.80 9.59 18.75
CA GLY A 543 -7.38 8.50 19.50
C GLY A 543 -8.00 8.96 20.84
N ARG A 544 -9.01 8.23 21.31
CA ARG A 544 -9.74 8.55 22.56
C ARG A 544 -9.98 7.34 23.47
N LEU A 545 -9.67 6.13 23.01
CA LEU A 545 -9.82 4.93 23.82
C LEU A 545 -8.75 4.90 24.92
N ALA A 546 -9.06 4.29 26.05
CA ALA A 546 -8.01 3.96 27.01
C ALA A 546 -7.03 2.97 26.35
N PRO A 547 -5.71 3.13 26.57
CA PRO A 547 -4.70 2.18 26.10
C PRO A 547 -5.04 0.74 26.49
N ALA A 548 -4.67 -0.23 25.64
CA ALA A 548 -4.93 -1.64 25.86
C ALA A 548 -4.23 -2.19 27.10
N SER A 549 -3.13 -1.55 27.51
CA SER A 549 -2.34 -1.81 28.71
C SER A 549 -1.70 -0.51 29.21
N PRO A 550 -1.45 -0.35 30.51
CA PRO A 550 -0.70 0.80 31.06
C PRO A 550 0.79 0.79 30.67
N HIS A 551 1.32 -0.32 30.13
CA HIS A 551 2.73 -0.45 29.75
C HIS A 551 3.03 0.01 28.30
N LEU A 552 2.02 0.43 27.55
CA LEU A 552 2.22 0.86 26.16
C LEU A 552 2.86 2.26 26.11
N LEU A 553 3.79 2.43 25.18
CA LEU A 553 4.34 3.72 24.79
C LEU A 553 3.82 4.11 23.41
N SER A 554 3.82 5.41 23.07
CA SER A 554 3.59 5.85 21.69
C SER A 554 4.80 5.54 20.81
N GLU A 555 4.61 5.47 19.49
CA GLU A 555 5.73 5.35 18.54
C GLU A 555 6.77 6.47 18.76
N VAL A 556 6.31 7.71 18.98
CA VAL A 556 7.20 8.86 19.27
C VAL A 556 8.00 8.63 20.56
N SER A 557 7.37 8.19 21.65
CA SER A 557 8.07 7.90 22.90
C SER A 557 9.08 6.77 22.74
N ILE A 558 8.75 5.73 21.97
CA ILE A 558 9.67 4.61 21.69
C ILE A 558 10.91 5.11 20.94
N VAL A 559 10.71 5.89 19.88
CA VAL A 559 11.80 6.45 19.07
C VAL A 559 12.67 7.39 19.90
N CYS A 560 12.07 8.36 20.61
CA CYS A 560 12.82 9.36 21.37
C CYS A 560 13.61 8.71 22.51
N ARG A 561 13.04 7.72 23.21
CA ARG A 561 13.76 6.97 24.27
C ARG A 561 14.89 6.12 23.72
N LEU A 562 14.66 5.43 22.59
CA LEU A 562 15.70 4.66 21.92
C LEU A 562 16.84 5.59 21.46
N ALA A 563 16.52 6.72 20.85
CA ALA A 563 17.50 7.68 20.39
C ALA A 563 18.37 8.21 21.54
N ARG A 564 17.79 8.51 22.71
CA ARG A 564 18.58 8.88 23.91
C ARG A 564 19.47 7.76 24.43
N ALA A 565 19.03 6.51 24.32
CA ALA A 565 19.81 5.37 24.76
C ALA A 565 21.00 5.09 23.82
N VAL A 566 20.81 5.27 22.51
CA VAL A 566 21.84 5.03 21.48
C VAL A 566 22.78 6.23 21.31
N LEU A 567 22.25 7.44 21.40
CA LEU A 567 22.94 8.70 21.10
C LEU A 567 22.84 9.71 22.28
N PRO A 568 23.37 9.38 23.47
CA PRO A 568 23.22 10.22 24.66
C PRO A 568 23.83 11.62 24.51
N ASP A 569 24.87 11.74 23.67
CA ASP A 569 25.63 12.98 23.48
C ASP A 569 25.28 13.72 22.16
N SER A 570 24.14 13.39 21.52
CA SER A 570 23.80 13.96 20.21
C SER A 570 23.42 15.45 20.21
N GLY A 571 23.15 16.03 21.39
CA GLY A 571 22.65 17.41 21.51
C GLY A 571 21.21 17.63 21.01
N ILE A 572 20.55 16.60 20.46
CA ILE A 572 19.17 16.68 19.97
C ILE A 572 18.21 16.53 21.16
N ALA A 573 17.25 17.44 21.29
CA ALA A 573 16.28 17.50 22.39
C ALA A 573 15.16 16.44 22.27
N TRP A 574 15.53 15.17 22.32
CA TRP A 574 14.62 14.03 22.25
C TRP A 574 13.56 14.02 23.36
N ASP A 575 13.89 14.50 24.56
CA ASP A 575 12.97 14.61 25.68
C ASP A 575 11.88 15.66 25.43
N ALA A 576 12.23 16.78 24.78
CA ALA A 576 11.28 17.82 24.41
C ALA A 576 10.28 17.28 23.37
N MET A 577 10.78 16.58 22.34
CA MET A 577 9.95 15.95 21.31
C MET A 577 9.03 14.85 21.87
N GLU A 578 9.50 14.04 22.82
CA GLU A 578 8.65 13.06 23.51
C GLU A 578 7.54 13.74 24.33
N ARG A 579 7.89 14.82 25.04
CA ARG A 579 7.00 15.52 25.96
C ARG A 579 5.89 16.28 25.22
N ASP A 580 6.18 16.85 24.06
CA ASP A 580 5.29 17.73 23.31
C ASP A 580 5.49 17.60 21.79
N TYR A 581 4.47 17.10 21.08
CA TYR A 581 4.56 16.86 19.64
C TYR A 581 4.51 18.16 18.83
N ASP A 582 4.13 19.28 19.44
CA ASP A 582 4.23 20.59 18.78
C ASP A 582 5.71 20.93 18.48
N VAL A 583 6.64 20.48 19.34
CA VAL A 583 8.09 20.65 19.10
C VAL A 583 8.53 19.92 17.83
N ILE A 584 8.05 18.69 17.61
CA ILE A 584 8.33 17.92 16.39
C ILE A 584 7.81 18.68 15.17
N ARG A 585 6.57 19.18 15.23
CA ARG A 585 5.97 19.93 14.12
C ARG A 585 6.69 21.24 13.83
N ASP A 586 7.26 21.89 14.84
CA ASP A 586 8.08 23.08 14.66
C ASP A 586 9.38 22.74 13.92
N HIS A 587 10.07 21.63 14.26
CA HIS A 587 11.22 21.14 13.50
C HIS A 587 10.84 20.79 12.05
N VAL A 588 9.73 20.07 11.85
CA VAL A 588 9.21 19.75 10.50
C VAL A 588 8.98 21.03 9.69
N SER A 589 8.45 22.10 10.30
CA SER A 589 8.21 23.39 9.64
C SER A 589 9.49 24.08 9.13
N ARG A 590 10.67 23.71 9.65
CA ARG A 590 11.98 24.26 9.26
C ARG A 590 12.71 23.38 8.26
N VAL A 591 12.42 22.08 8.24
CA VAL A 591 13.10 21.08 7.40
C VAL A 591 12.31 20.72 6.14
N VAL A 592 10.98 20.62 6.25
CA VAL A 592 10.13 20.03 5.20
C VAL A 592 9.34 21.13 4.46
N PRO A 593 9.58 21.34 3.16
CA PRO A 593 8.84 22.34 2.38
C PRO A 593 7.32 22.14 2.39
N GLY A 594 6.56 23.24 2.49
CA GLY A 594 5.10 23.21 2.49
C GLY A 594 4.46 23.02 3.87
N PHE A 595 5.26 22.86 4.93
CA PHE A 595 4.83 22.71 6.32
C PHE A 595 4.98 24.00 7.13
N GLU A 596 5.12 25.17 6.50
CA GLU A 596 5.25 26.44 7.21
C GLU A 596 4.03 26.65 8.13
N ARG A 597 4.29 27.04 9.39
CA ARG A 597 3.26 27.19 10.44
C ARG A 597 2.46 25.90 10.69
N TYR A 598 3.13 24.74 10.68
CA TYR A 598 2.49 23.43 10.78
C TYR A 598 1.49 23.35 11.95
N ASN A 599 1.92 23.76 13.15
CA ASN A 599 1.09 23.72 14.35
C ASN A 599 -0.25 24.44 14.19
N ALA A 600 -0.27 25.60 13.54
CA ALA A 600 -1.50 26.34 13.29
C ALA A 600 -2.36 25.64 12.23
N ARG A 601 -1.75 25.30 11.08
CA ARG A 601 -2.47 24.80 9.90
C ARG A 601 -3.09 23.42 10.12
N VAL A 602 -2.41 22.51 10.83
CA VAL A 602 -2.95 21.16 11.09
C VAL A 602 -4.19 21.18 12.00
N ARG A 603 -4.38 22.27 12.76
CA ARG A 603 -5.53 22.49 13.63
C ARG A 603 -6.69 23.23 12.92
N GLU A 604 -6.47 23.71 11.70
CA GLU A 604 -7.53 24.24 10.87
C GLU A 604 -8.52 23.14 10.50
N ARG A 605 -9.75 23.53 10.16
CA ARG A 605 -10.82 22.58 9.84
C ARG A 605 -10.45 21.80 8.58
N GLY A 606 -10.17 20.51 8.74
CA GLY A 606 -9.81 19.62 7.63
C GLY A 606 -8.31 19.53 7.37
N GLY A 607 -7.48 20.30 8.08
CA GLY A 607 -6.04 20.33 7.87
C GLY A 607 -5.65 21.26 6.71
N PHE A 608 -4.59 20.91 5.98
CA PHE A 608 -4.09 21.72 4.86
C PHE A 608 -3.56 20.87 3.71
N THR A 609 -3.74 21.36 2.49
CA THR A 609 -3.18 20.73 1.28
C THR A 609 -1.73 21.15 1.08
N LEU A 610 -0.87 20.20 0.69
CA LEU A 610 0.49 20.50 0.25
C LEU A 610 0.51 21.12 -1.16
N PRO A 611 1.44 22.05 -1.42
CA PRO A 611 1.60 22.66 -2.73
C PRO A 611 2.01 21.61 -3.76
N HIS A 612 1.47 21.72 -4.97
CA HIS A 612 1.73 20.82 -6.08
C HIS A 612 1.85 21.61 -7.38
N ALA A 613 3.04 22.11 -7.67
CA ALA A 613 3.28 23.06 -8.78
C ALA A 613 2.71 22.63 -10.16
N PRO A 614 2.76 21.35 -10.58
CA PRO A 614 2.10 20.91 -11.82
C PRO A 614 0.58 21.06 -11.81
N ARG A 615 -0.05 20.91 -10.64
CA ARG A 615 -1.52 21.03 -10.45
C ARG A 615 -1.91 22.49 -10.32
N ASP A 616 -1.20 23.23 -9.47
CA ASP A 616 -1.59 24.56 -9.04
C ASP A 616 -1.24 25.64 -10.07
N GLU A 617 -0.13 25.46 -10.80
CA GLU A 617 0.48 26.53 -11.61
C GLU A 617 0.93 26.07 -13.02
N ARG A 618 0.84 24.77 -13.33
CA ARG A 618 1.50 24.16 -14.53
C ARG A 618 2.99 24.46 -14.62
N ARG A 619 3.65 24.57 -13.46
CA ARG A 619 5.11 24.62 -13.33
C ARG A 619 5.62 23.21 -13.04
N PHE A 620 6.57 22.74 -13.84
CA PHE A 620 7.11 21.40 -13.76
C PHE A 620 8.56 21.44 -13.28
N PRO A 621 8.84 21.11 -12.00
CA PRO A 621 10.20 21.11 -11.45
C PRO A 621 10.97 19.86 -11.88
N THR A 622 11.04 19.60 -13.19
CA THR A 622 11.84 18.56 -13.81
C THR A 622 13.22 19.11 -14.19
N ALA A 623 14.14 18.24 -14.60
CA ALA A 623 15.45 18.64 -15.11
C ALA A 623 15.38 19.57 -16.35
N THR A 624 14.27 19.55 -17.09
CA THR A 624 14.05 20.38 -18.29
C THR A 624 13.25 21.65 -17.99
N GLY A 625 12.71 21.80 -16.78
CA GLY A 625 11.76 22.86 -16.41
C GLY A 625 10.37 22.72 -17.05
N LYS A 626 10.12 21.63 -17.80
CA LYS A 626 8.86 21.33 -18.51
C LYS A 626 8.40 19.90 -18.20
N ALA A 627 7.14 19.58 -18.47
CA ALA A 627 6.70 18.18 -18.41
C ALA A 627 7.39 17.37 -19.51
N ASN A 628 7.95 16.21 -19.18
CA ASN A 628 8.68 15.40 -20.14
C ASN A 628 7.75 14.37 -20.78
N LEU A 629 7.59 14.46 -22.10
CA LEU A 629 7.15 13.33 -22.92
C LEU A 629 8.32 12.37 -23.07
N THR A 630 8.09 11.09 -22.78
CA THR A 630 9.15 10.08 -22.77
C THR A 630 8.94 9.01 -23.82
N VAL A 631 10.03 8.45 -24.35
CA VAL A 631 10.01 7.24 -25.16
C VAL A 631 10.03 6.04 -24.21
N ASN A 632 9.07 5.14 -24.36
CA ASN A 632 8.92 3.94 -23.54
C ASN A 632 8.89 2.73 -24.48
N GLU A 633 9.95 1.92 -24.51
CA GLU A 633 9.99 0.75 -25.40
C GLU A 633 8.92 -0.28 -25.01
N LEU A 634 8.19 -0.80 -25.99
CA LEU A 634 7.19 -1.84 -25.74
C LEU A 634 7.88 -3.18 -25.50
N GLU A 635 7.68 -3.74 -24.32
CA GLU A 635 8.06 -5.13 -24.01
C GLU A 635 6.80 -6.00 -23.92
N VAL A 636 6.64 -6.91 -24.89
CA VAL A 636 5.55 -7.89 -24.85
C VAL A 636 5.98 -9.09 -23.99
N LEU A 637 5.28 -9.29 -22.88
CA LEU A 637 5.56 -10.42 -21.99
C LEU A 637 5.03 -11.72 -22.62
N ARG A 638 5.93 -12.51 -23.21
CA ARG A 638 5.61 -13.79 -23.85
C ARG A 638 5.71 -14.93 -22.84
N VAL A 639 4.64 -15.72 -22.73
CA VAL A 639 4.50 -16.78 -21.73
C VAL A 639 4.70 -18.12 -22.42
N PRO A 640 5.58 -19.01 -21.91
CA PRO A 640 5.77 -20.34 -22.50
C PRO A 640 4.49 -21.18 -22.48
N GLU A 641 4.38 -22.14 -23.39
CA GLU A 641 3.24 -23.05 -23.44
C GLU A 641 3.04 -23.80 -22.11
N GLY A 642 1.77 -23.94 -21.70
CA GLY A 642 1.38 -24.55 -20.43
C GLY A 642 1.64 -23.68 -19.18
N ARG A 643 2.08 -22.43 -19.34
CA ARG A 643 2.23 -21.46 -18.24
C ARG A 643 1.15 -20.39 -18.29
N LEU A 644 0.93 -19.75 -17.15
CA LEU A 644 0.02 -18.60 -16.97
C LEU A 644 0.78 -17.45 -16.30
N LEU A 645 0.28 -16.23 -16.48
CA LEU A 645 0.69 -15.07 -15.67
C LEU A 645 -0.16 -14.97 -14.42
N LEU A 646 0.45 -15.19 -13.26
CA LEU A 646 -0.19 -15.03 -11.97
C LEU A 646 -0.06 -13.59 -11.47
N GLN A 647 -1.19 -13.00 -11.07
CA GLN A 647 -1.24 -11.84 -10.21
C GLN A 647 -1.66 -12.22 -8.79
N THR A 648 -1.04 -11.60 -7.78
CA THR A 648 -1.49 -11.74 -6.40
C THR A 648 -2.48 -10.63 -6.04
N VAL A 649 -3.59 -10.96 -5.39
CA VAL A 649 -4.65 -9.99 -5.06
C VAL A 649 -5.04 -10.06 -3.59
N ARG A 650 -5.64 -8.98 -3.09
CA ARG A 650 -6.25 -8.97 -1.76
C ARG A 650 -7.63 -9.59 -1.82
N SER A 651 -7.95 -10.44 -0.84
CA SER A 651 -9.33 -10.84 -0.63
C SER A 651 -10.15 -9.69 -0.04
N HIS A 652 -11.47 -9.79 -0.10
CA HIS A 652 -12.37 -8.79 0.49
C HIS A 652 -12.19 -8.62 2.01
N ASP A 653 -12.13 -9.72 2.77
CA ASP A 653 -11.99 -9.70 4.23
C ASP A 653 -10.51 -9.62 4.68
N GLN A 654 -9.79 -8.71 4.06
CA GLN A 654 -8.36 -8.53 4.30
C GLN A 654 -7.98 -7.07 4.09
N TYR A 655 -7.00 -6.61 4.88
CA TYR A 655 -6.30 -5.37 4.60
C TYR A 655 -4.80 -5.61 4.69
N ASN A 656 -4.13 -5.53 3.53
CA ASN A 656 -2.73 -5.91 3.40
C ASN A 656 -2.50 -7.31 4.04
N THR A 657 -1.48 -7.52 4.86
CA THR A 657 -1.21 -8.81 5.50
C THR A 657 -2.14 -9.12 6.68
N THR A 658 -3.07 -8.22 7.04
CA THR A 658 -4.03 -8.45 8.12
C THR A 658 -5.27 -9.14 7.55
N ILE A 659 -5.45 -10.42 7.90
CA ILE A 659 -6.60 -11.23 7.49
C ILE A 659 -7.69 -11.09 8.56
N TYR A 660 -8.81 -10.48 8.19
CA TYR A 660 -9.96 -10.27 9.07
C TYR A 660 -10.91 -11.46 9.10
N GLY A 661 -11.00 -12.15 7.98
CA GLY A 661 -11.85 -13.30 7.75
C GLY A 661 -11.40 -14.08 6.52
N LEU A 662 -12.04 -15.22 6.31
CA LEU A 662 -11.68 -16.19 5.28
C LEU A 662 -12.61 -16.14 4.08
N ASP A 663 -13.43 -15.08 3.98
CA ASP A 663 -14.41 -14.93 2.92
C ASP A 663 -13.95 -13.88 1.91
N ASP A 664 -14.19 -14.15 0.63
CA ASP A 664 -14.23 -13.15 -0.43
C ASP A 664 -15.64 -13.14 -1.04
N ARG A 665 -16.50 -12.31 -0.44
CA ARG A 665 -17.89 -12.19 -0.86
C ARG A 665 -18.04 -11.76 -2.32
N TYR A 666 -17.10 -10.98 -2.86
CA TYR A 666 -17.19 -10.47 -4.23
C TYR A 666 -16.74 -11.49 -5.26
N ARG A 667 -15.70 -12.28 -4.95
CA ARG A 667 -15.25 -13.37 -5.83
C ARG A 667 -15.96 -14.70 -5.58
N GLY A 668 -16.80 -14.76 -4.55
CA GLY A 668 -17.65 -15.91 -4.25
C GLY A 668 -16.97 -17.01 -3.45
N ILE A 669 -15.87 -16.69 -2.76
CA ILE A 669 -15.13 -17.62 -1.91
C ILE A 669 -15.59 -17.51 -0.46
N LYS A 670 -15.75 -18.64 0.22
CA LYS A 670 -16.10 -18.72 1.65
C LYS A 670 -15.21 -19.71 2.38
N ALA A 671 -14.90 -19.39 3.63
CA ALA A 671 -14.21 -20.28 4.57
C ALA A 671 -12.89 -20.86 4.04
N GLY A 672 -12.13 -20.07 3.27
CA GLY A 672 -10.80 -20.47 2.81
C GLY A 672 -10.17 -19.47 1.84
N ARG A 673 -8.90 -19.68 1.55
CA ARG A 673 -8.02 -18.72 0.86
C ARG A 673 -7.05 -19.37 -0.12
N ARG A 674 -6.82 -20.69 -0.06
CA ARG A 674 -5.94 -21.36 -1.02
C ARG A 674 -6.68 -21.67 -2.32
N VAL A 675 -6.90 -20.64 -3.12
CA VAL A 675 -7.57 -20.72 -4.42
C VAL A 675 -6.74 -20.08 -5.53
N VAL A 676 -6.81 -20.64 -6.73
CA VAL A 676 -6.29 -20.04 -7.96
C VAL A 676 -7.42 -19.86 -8.96
N PHE A 677 -7.66 -18.61 -9.34
CA PHE A 677 -8.66 -18.20 -10.32
C PHE A 677 -8.07 -18.29 -11.72
N VAL A 678 -8.71 -19.06 -12.61
CA VAL A 678 -8.20 -19.30 -13.97
C VAL A 678 -9.35 -19.23 -14.98
N ASN A 679 -9.08 -18.71 -16.17
CA ASN A 679 -10.06 -18.68 -17.25
C ASN A 679 -10.50 -20.11 -17.64
N PRO A 680 -11.82 -20.39 -17.82
CA PRO A 680 -12.28 -21.71 -18.21
C PRO A 680 -11.64 -22.28 -19.48
N SER A 681 -11.31 -21.44 -20.47
CA SER A 681 -10.64 -21.88 -21.69
C SER A 681 -9.19 -22.29 -21.45
N ASP A 682 -8.50 -21.64 -20.51
CA ASP A 682 -7.13 -22.00 -20.15
C ASP A 682 -7.11 -23.29 -19.31
N LEU A 683 -8.11 -23.49 -18.45
CA LEU A 683 -8.29 -24.76 -17.72
C LEU A 683 -8.51 -25.94 -18.67
N ALA A 684 -9.36 -25.77 -19.69
CA ALA A 684 -9.57 -26.77 -20.72
C ALA A 684 -8.27 -27.08 -21.50
N ALA A 685 -7.48 -26.06 -21.84
CA ALA A 685 -6.19 -26.22 -22.51
C ALA A 685 -5.13 -26.93 -21.62
N LEU A 686 -5.18 -26.70 -20.31
CA LEU A 686 -4.30 -27.34 -19.32
C LEU A 686 -4.78 -28.74 -18.89
N GLY A 687 -5.99 -29.16 -19.29
CA GLY A 687 -6.59 -30.42 -18.84
C GLY A 687 -6.90 -30.47 -17.34
N LEU A 688 -7.24 -29.32 -16.74
CA LEU A 688 -7.55 -29.19 -15.31
C LEU A 688 -9.05 -28.94 -15.10
N ASP A 689 -9.64 -29.71 -14.20
CA ASP A 689 -11.06 -29.59 -13.83
C ASP A 689 -11.29 -28.53 -12.72
N ASP A 690 -12.52 -28.01 -12.65
CA ASP A 690 -12.98 -27.21 -11.51
C ASP A 690 -12.82 -27.99 -10.20
N GLY A 691 -12.19 -27.37 -9.21
CA GLY A 691 -12.00 -27.95 -7.90
C GLY A 691 -10.79 -28.88 -7.78
N ALA A 692 -10.04 -29.11 -8.85
CA ALA A 692 -8.77 -29.82 -8.77
C ALA A 692 -7.82 -29.12 -7.78
N MET A 693 -7.07 -29.90 -7.02
CA MET A 693 -6.01 -29.38 -6.15
C MET A 693 -4.70 -29.34 -6.95
N VAL A 694 -4.05 -28.18 -6.92
CA VAL A 694 -2.80 -27.94 -7.63
C VAL A 694 -1.77 -27.27 -6.74
N ASP A 695 -0.51 -27.53 -7.02
CA ASP A 695 0.59 -26.69 -6.59
C ASP A 695 0.86 -25.62 -7.65
N LEU A 696 1.08 -24.40 -7.18
CA LEU A 696 1.54 -23.32 -8.02
C LEU A 696 3.07 -23.35 -8.00
N VAL A 697 3.69 -23.43 -9.17
CA VAL A 697 5.15 -23.41 -9.29
C VAL A 697 5.57 -22.24 -10.15
N SER A 698 6.37 -21.34 -9.58
CA SER A 698 6.99 -20.25 -10.33
C SER A 698 8.38 -20.63 -10.79
N GLU A 699 8.67 -20.28 -12.03
CA GLU A 699 9.97 -20.46 -12.69
C GLU A 699 10.61 -19.09 -12.89
N TRP A 700 11.89 -18.93 -12.55
CA TRP A 700 12.64 -17.69 -12.75
C TRP A 700 14.03 -17.96 -13.31
N ALA A 701 14.68 -16.90 -13.79
CA ALA A 701 15.99 -16.97 -14.45
C ALA A 701 17.13 -17.46 -13.53
N ASP A 702 16.89 -17.53 -12.21
CA ASP A 702 17.84 -18.08 -11.23
C ASP A 702 17.85 -19.62 -11.18
N GLY A 703 16.95 -20.29 -11.90
CA GLY A 703 16.83 -21.74 -11.91
C GLY A 703 16.23 -22.34 -10.63
N VAL A 704 15.72 -21.51 -9.73
CA VAL A 704 15.10 -21.95 -8.46
C VAL A 704 13.58 -22.04 -8.64
N GLU A 705 13.06 -23.28 -8.60
CA GLU A 705 11.62 -23.48 -8.51
C GLU A 705 11.11 -23.09 -7.13
N ARG A 706 10.07 -22.26 -7.10
CA ARG A 706 9.37 -21.90 -5.87
C ARG A 706 7.95 -22.43 -5.94
N ARG A 707 7.49 -23.03 -4.84
CA ARG A 707 6.23 -23.77 -4.78
C ARG A 707 5.31 -23.19 -3.72
N ALA A 708 4.06 -22.94 -4.11
CA ALA A 708 2.96 -22.67 -3.19
C ALA A 708 1.98 -23.84 -3.26
N PRO A 709 1.95 -24.72 -2.24
CA PRO A 709 1.25 -25.99 -2.37
C PRO A 709 -0.26 -25.89 -2.18
N SER A 710 -1.01 -26.89 -2.66
CA SER A 710 -2.40 -27.16 -2.25
C SER A 710 -3.38 -25.99 -2.45
N PHE A 711 -3.49 -25.51 -3.68
CA PHE A 711 -4.50 -24.52 -4.11
C PHE A 711 -5.64 -25.21 -4.86
N ARG A 712 -6.88 -24.84 -4.56
CA ARG A 712 -8.05 -25.27 -5.33
C ARG A 712 -8.18 -24.43 -6.60
N VAL A 713 -8.29 -25.09 -7.74
CA VAL A 713 -8.63 -24.45 -9.01
C VAL A 713 -10.07 -23.95 -8.98
N VAL A 714 -10.28 -22.69 -9.36
CA VAL A 714 -11.60 -22.05 -9.46
C VAL A 714 -11.74 -21.41 -10.86
N PRO A 715 -12.66 -21.92 -11.71
CA PRO A 715 -12.98 -21.27 -12.97
C PRO A 715 -13.49 -19.84 -12.72
N TYR A 716 -12.85 -18.85 -13.35
CA TYR A 716 -13.14 -17.44 -13.14
C TYR A 716 -12.95 -16.65 -14.44
N PRO A 717 -13.77 -15.63 -14.73
CA PRO A 717 -13.65 -14.84 -15.96
C PRO A 717 -12.49 -13.84 -15.87
N THR A 718 -11.26 -14.30 -15.63
CA THR A 718 -10.05 -13.49 -15.78
C THR A 718 -9.59 -13.49 -17.25
N ALA A 719 -8.73 -12.54 -17.65
CA ALA A 719 -8.17 -12.50 -19.00
C ALA A 719 -7.46 -13.81 -19.34
N ARG A 720 -7.53 -14.24 -20.61
CA ARG A 720 -6.87 -15.48 -21.07
C ARG A 720 -5.35 -15.40 -20.87
N GLY A 721 -4.73 -16.54 -20.59
CA GLY A 721 -3.32 -16.67 -20.23
C GLY A 721 -2.97 -16.08 -18.86
N CYS A 722 -3.95 -15.69 -18.06
CA CYS A 722 -3.75 -15.11 -16.72
C CYS A 722 -4.39 -15.98 -15.63
N ALA A 723 -3.85 -15.85 -14.42
CA ALA A 723 -4.37 -16.43 -13.20
C ALA A 723 -4.34 -15.39 -12.07
N ALA A 724 -5.15 -15.58 -11.05
CA ALA A 724 -5.08 -14.78 -9.82
C ALA A 724 -5.15 -15.65 -8.56
N ALA A 725 -4.43 -15.26 -7.51
CA ALA A 725 -4.49 -15.93 -6.21
C ALA A 725 -4.35 -14.92 -5.08
N TYR A 726 -4.73 -15.31 -3.85
CA TYR A 726 -4.62 -14.40 -2.73
C TYR A 726 -3.18 -14.20 -2.26
N PHE A 727 -2.91 -12.95 -1.89
CA PHE A 727 -1.78 -12.52 -1.08
C PHE A 727 -2.15 -12.67 0.41
N PRO A 728 -1.22 -13.05 1.32
CA PRO A 728 0.20 -13.32 1.08
C PRO A 728 0.52 -14.78 0.75
N GLU A 729 -0.48 -15.65 0.58
CA GLU A 729 -0.30 -17.10 0.40
C GLU A 729 0.64 -17.47 -0.77
N THR A 730 0.75 -16.58 -1.75
CA THR A 730 1.55 -16.75 -2.98
C THR A 730 2.82 -15.92 -3.03
N ASN A 731 3.20 -15.20 -1.96
CA ASN A 731 4.44 -14.41 -1.97
C ASN A 731 5.71 -15.25 -2.12
N VAL A 732 5.67 -16.52 -1.72
CA VAL A 732 6.76 -17.47 -1.96
C VAL A 732 7.06 -17.66 -3.45
N LEU A 733 6.09 -17.39 -4.34
CA LEU A 733 6.24 -17.51 -5.80
C LEU A 733 6.90 -16.29 -6.44
N VAL A 734 7.04 -15.18 -5.71
CA VAL A 734 7.63 -13.95 -6.26
C VAL A 734 9.14 -14.02 -5.99
N PRO A 735 10.00 -14.23 -7.01
CA PRO A 735 11.44 -14.27 -6.80
C PRO A 735 11.96 -12.94 -6.24
N LEU A 736 12.91 -13.00 -5.32
CA LEU A 736 13.48 -11.77 -4.72
C LEU A 736 14.05 -10.80 -5.76
N ASP A 737 14.65 -11.34 -6.82
CA ASP A 737 15.28 -10.56 -7.90
C ASP A 737 14.32 -10.22 -9.06
N SER A 738 13.03 -10.55 -8.91
CA SER A 738 12.00 -10.14 -9.86
C SER A 738 11.44 -8.79 -9.44
N THR A 739 12.05 -7.72 -9.97
CA THR A 739 11.71 -6.32 -9.61
C THR A 739 11.51 -5.45 -10.84
N ALA A 740 10.81 -4.33 -10.63
CA ALA A 740 10.69 -3.25 -11.60
C ALA A 740 12.07 -2.62 -11.85
N GLU A 741 12.43 -2.45 -13.12
CA GLU A 741 13.83 -2.18 -13.52
C GLU A 741 14.40 -0.88 -12.93
N ILE A 742 13.55 0.11 -12.67
CA ILE A 742 13.98 1.45 -12.23
C ILE A 742 13.73 1.66 -10.73
N SER A 743 12.59 1.19 -10.21
CA SER A 743 12.15 1.43 -8.83
C SER A 743 12.51 0.30 -7.86
N ASN A 744 13.00 -0.84 -8.37
CA ASN A 744 13.26 -2.06 -7.61
C ASN A 744 12.03 -2.62 -6.87
N THR A 745 10.80 -2.22 -7.28
CA THR A 745 9.56 -2.74 -6.71
C THR A 745 9.32 -4.21 -7.12
N PRO A 746 9.04 -5.14 -6.20
CA PRO A 746 8.77 -6.54 -6.53
C PRO A 746 7.61 -6.75 -7.50
N THR A 747 7.75 -7.71 -8.42
CA THR A 747 6.79 -7.92 -9.52
C THR A 747 5.64 -8.87 -9.17
N SER A 748 4.85 -8.52 -8.15
CA SER A 748 3.74 -9.37 -7.65
C SER A 748 2.49 -9.43 -8.54
N LYS A 749 2.54 -8.91 -9.77
CA LYS A 749 1.39 -8.88 -10.70
C LYS A 749 1.62 -9.60 -12.03
N SER A 750 2.81 -10.10 -12.28
CA SER A 750 3.12 -10.86 -13.51
C SER A 750 4.17 -11.93 -13.24
N VAL A 751 3.81 -12.89 -12.39
CA VAL A 751 4.66 -14.05 -12.08
C VAL A 751 4.34 -15.16 -13.06
N VAL A 752 5.33 -15.69 -13.78
CA VAL A 752 5.13 -16.86 -14.65
C VAL A 752 4.98 -18.10 -13.78
N VAL A 753 3.85 -18.80 -13.90
CA VAL A 753 3.58 -20.02 -13.15
C VAL A 753 3.09 -21.15 -14.05
N ARG A 754 3.34 -22.37 -13.61
CA ARG A 754 2.65 -23.58 -14.08
C ARG A 754 1.85 -24.18 -12.93
N LEU A 755 0.77 -24.86 -13.29
CA LEU A 755 -0.11 -25.55 -12.35
C LEU A 755 0.21 -27.05 -12.40
N GLU A 756 0.62 -27.62 -11.28
CA GLU A 756 0.83 -29.07 -11.16
C GLU A 756 -0.27 -29.69 -10.31
N PRO A 757 -0.87 -30.83 -10.70
CA PRO A 757 -1.73 -31.59 -9.80
C PRO A 757 -1.03 -31.85 -8.46
N ALA A 758 -1.71 -31.55 -7.35
CA ALA A 758 -1.18 -31.84 -6.03
C ALA A 758 -1.08 -33.37 -5.84
N GLY A 759 0.07 -33.83 -5.36
CA GLY A 759 0.37 -35.25 -5.12
C GLY A 759 -0.29 -35.84 -3.88
#